data_AF-A0A401S307-F1
#
_entry.id   AF-A0A401S307-F1
#
_cell.length_a   1.000
_cell.length_b   1.000
_cell.length_c   1.000
_cell.angle_alpha   90.00
_cell.angle_beta   90.00
_cell.angle_gamma   90.00
#
_symmetry.space_group_name_H-M   'P 1'
#
loop_
_entity.id
_entity.type
_entity.pdbx_description
1 polymer ?
#
loop_
_entity_poly.entity_id
_entity_poly.type
_entity_poly.pdbx_seq_one_letter_code
_entity_poly.pdbx_strand_id
1 'polypeptide(L)'
;MSRCASADSHSDFAQLLSGEPARFQQTVDTLLLELHQDKEKLVRSFLEDPSRQQLLLALCRSLTPGEARLCSNVAYILGTIAENEVGAQCLVTLAQAQLLESDNLLGNLNSMLMWTDAEAVMNAAGTLCTMVETNEGRQWLLNDTRLEAVLVNVTALLDSINEWTASNAALVLARIAICESGCRKLLQQPNSRHMLRKLIAALGVDEAGCGTSVAFALGRICELDIGRKQILEMEEAPNMITTLEKMMADGDTGGSKNACFALSCLATDKDGHAHILKNPIFPEILNTLCTLLESKEQESAWFAAMTLKVLGSHPKGVVKLREHPKISALLKTVACSPTAGKELLEEVDFTLRKLQPLTKPSPPRVDMLNINSIEITWSRLILDSGLEVTYSLFDGDKLLYKGPDCSYVLAEVKLCKEYAFRLHVSTEGDHGLYSDVTTVNVEESVPSCPFDFRVIGCSPTQLKLAWNPPAKPNGIIKCYMVYKGDAVIETTSERSCIVSGLTPSKSYVFHVCACTSKGKGAKSCLSASTADPGDHAPSKLTLNVLGRNEMFITWDMPEVSLGRLFNFELCMNGRVVYLGPDRSFTARRLTANTEYTCTISAITSEGKCESKPVMKKTAKDEYENTTRCLYSPARMTQPIASSSIRDVSELADRLRRTRTQPGVHKEQTPGKTPKTHQTLSKGNRKGIHKQRDSDVMSKAVTQQKYRC
;
A
#
# COMPACT_ATOMS: atom_id res chain seq x y z
N MET A 1 -73.48 69.16 -7.30
CA MET A 1 -72.05 69.06 -7.66
C MET A 1 -71.24 69.71 -6.54
N SER A 2 -70.43 68.92 -5.84
CA SER A 2 -69.36 69.42 -4.96
C SER A 2 -68.10 68.60 -5.28
N ARG A 3 -66.91 69.16 -5.04
CA ARG A 3 -65.65 68.55 -5.47
C ARG A 3 -65.23 67.44 -4.50
N CYS A 4 -65.01 66.23 -5.01
CA CYS A 4 -64.11 65.29 -4.36
C CYS A 4 -62.69 65.87 -4.47
N ALA A 5 -61.97 65.91 -3.35
CA ALA A 5 -60.53 66.15 -3.36
C ALA A 5 -59.82 64.81 -3.56
N SER A 6 -59.03 64.69 -4.62
CA SER A 6 -58.02 63.63 -4.74
C SER A 6 -56.85 64.00 -3.86
N ALA A 7 -56.70 63.31 -2.73
CA ALA A 7 -55.51 63.41 -1.88
C ALA A 7 -54.46 62.43 -2.40
N ASP A 8 -53.54 62.91 -3.24
CA ASP A 8 -52.37 62.13 -3.63
C ASP A 8 -51.46 61.94 -2.40
N SER A 9 -51.26 60.68 -2.01
CA SER A 9 -50.51 60.30 -0.82
C SER A 9 -49.00 60.31 -1.10
N HIS A 10 -48.42 61.51 -1.12
CA HIS A 10 -46.98 61.66 -0.91
C HIS A 10 -46.66 61.33 0.55
N SER A 11 -45.96 60.22 0.77
CA SER A 11 -45.41 59.83 2.07
C SER A 11 -44.40 60.89 2.54
N ASP A 12 -44.73 61.62 3.60
CA ASP A 12 -43.96 62.80 4.05
C ASP A 12 -42.71 62.39 4.86
N PHE A 13 -41.81 61.63 4.22
CA PHE A 13 -40.56 61.15 4.80
C PHE A 13 -39.68 62.29 5.33
N ALA A 14 -39.81 63.50 4.75
CA ALA A 14 -39.10 64.69 5.18
C ALA A 14 -39.35 65.05 6.66
N GLN A 15 -40.48 64.64 7.25
CA GLN A 15 -40.75 64.83 8.68
C GLN A 15 -39.77 64.04 9.58
N LEU A 16 -39.20 62.91 9.13
CA LEU A 16 -38.13 62.21 9.85
C LEU A 16 -36.85 63.06 10.00
N LEU A 17 -36.67 64.07 9.13
CA LEU A 17 -35.53 65.01 9.16
C LEU A 17 -35.87 66.34 9.86
N SER A 18 -37.10 66.51 10.37
CA SER A 18 -37.59 67.79 10.92
C SER A 18 -36.96 68.20 12.25
N GLY A 19 -36.35 67.27 12.99
CA GLY A 19 -35.74 67.52 14.30
C GLY A 19 -36.71 67.71 15.47
N GLU A 20 -38.03 67.68 15.24
CA GLU A 20 -39.05 67.70 16.30
C GLU A 20 -39.42 66.26 16.73
N PRO A 21 -39.12 65.81 17.97
CA PRO A 21 -39.36 64.42 18.39
C PRO A 21 -40.82 63.98 18.28
N ALA A 22 -41.77 64.86 18.58
CA ALA A 22 -43.20 64.57 18.49
C ALA A 22 -43.65 64.32 17.04
N ARG A 23 -43.07 65.03 16.05
CA ARG A 23 -43.33 64.75 14.63
C ARG A 23 -42.67 63.45 14.21
N PHE A 24 -41.41 63.24 14.60
CA PHE A 24 -40.68 62.01 14.30
C PHE A 24 -41.45 60.75 14.75
N GLN A 25 -41.96 60.73 15.99
CA GLN A 25 -42.83 59.68 16.51
C GLN A 25 -44.08 59.51 15.64
N GLN A 26 -44.79 60.60 15.32
CA GLN A 26 -45.99 60.57 14.50
C GLN A 26 -45.71 60.04 13.08
N THR A 27 -44.58 60.40 12.47
CA THR A 27 -44.16 59.88 11.16
C THR A 27 -43.84 58.40 11.26
N VAL A 28 -43.12 57.94 12.28
CA VAL A 28 -42.82 56.51 12.51
C VAL A 28 -44.09 55.68 12.69
N ASP A 29 -45.05 56.14 13.51
CA ASP A 29 -46.34 55.44 13.68
C ASP A 29 -47.15 55.42 12.37
N THR A 30 -47.06 56.47 11.54
CA THR A 30 -47.69 56.52 10.21
C THR A 30 -47.04 55.53 9.24
N LEU A 31 -45.71 55.46 9.19
CA LEU A 31 -44.96 54.50 8.37
C LEU A 31 -45.25 53.06 8.77
N LEU A 32 -45.41 52.78 10.08
CA LEU A 32 -45.81 51.46 10.56
C LEU A 32 -47.23 51.09 10.11
N LEU A 33 -48.17 52.04 10.09
CA LEU A 33 -49.51 51.82 9.54
C LEU A 33 -49.51 51.62 8.01
N GLU A 34 -48.58 52.23 7.29
CA GLU A 34 -48.39 52.03 5.85
C GLU A 34 -47.71 50.69 5.53
N LEU A 35 -46.73 50.23 6.32
CA LEU A 35 -46.14 48.88 6.20
C LEU A 35 -47.18 47.78 6.35
N HIS A 36 -48.09 47.91 7.32
CA HIS A 36 -49.17 46.95 7.54
C HIS A 36 -50.26 46.97 6.45
N GLN A 37 -50.27 47.97 5.56
CA GLN A 37 -51.18 48.05 4.41
C GLN A 37 -50.53 47.58 3.11
N ASP A 38 -49.34 48.08 2.80
CA ASP A 38 -48.61 47.78 1.56
C ASP A 38 -47.08 47.94 1.77
N LYS A 39 -46.52 46.97 2.49
CA LYS A 39 -45.07 46.80 2.73
C LYS A 39 -44.22 46.95 1.46
N GLU A 40 -44.62 46.32 0.36
CA GLU A 40 -43.87 46.39 -0.90
C GLU A 40 -43.82 47.81 -1.47
N LYS A 41 -44.98 48.49 -1.54
CA LYS A 41 -45.05 49.86 -2.04
C LYS A 41 -44.28 50.82 -1.15
N LEU A 42 -44.37 50.70 0.17
CA LEU A 42 -43.64 51.62 1.06
C LEU A 42 -42.12 51.40 0.98
N VAL A 43 -41.64 50.17 1.04
CA VAL A 43 -40.19 49.87 0.92
C VAL A 43 -39.65 50.33 -0.44
N ARG A 44 -40.41 50.12 -1.53
CA ARG A 44 -40.06 50.64 -2.86
C ARG A 44 -39.99 52.16 -2.88
N SER A 45 -41.03 52.85 -2.39
CA SER A 45 -41.09 54.33 -2.35
C SER A 45 -40.00 54.94 -1.46
N PHE A 46 -39.65 54.29 -0.34
CA PHE A 46 -38.60 54.74 0.57
C PHE A 46 -37.20 54.54 -0.04
N LEU A 47 -36.97 53.44 -0.77
CA LEU A 47 -35.70 53.18 -1.44
C LEU A 47 -35.53 53.99 -2.74
N GLU A 48 -36.62 54.48 -3.34
CA GLU A 48 -36.60 55.42 -4.47
C GLU A 48 -36.36 56.88 -4.03
N ASP A 49 -36.54 57.23 -2.75
CA ASP A 49 -36.35 58.60 -2.25
C ASP A 49 -34.87 59.07 -2.35
N PRO A 50 -34.58 60.25 -2.92
CA PRO A 50 -33.21 60.79 -3.01
C PRO A 50 -32.49 60.95 -1.66
N SER A 51 -33.26 61.11 -0.58
CA SER A 51 -32.82 61.37 0.79
C SER A 51 -32.65 60.08 1.61
N ARG A 52 -32.92 58.89 1.04
CA ARG A 52 -32.95 57.60 1.75
C ARG A 52 -31.79 57.33 2.72
N GLN A 53 -30.56 57.74 2.39
CA GLN A 53 -29.42 57.58 3.30
C GLN A 53 -29.53 58.44 4.57
N GLN A 54 -30.09 59.66 4.46
CA GLN A 54 -30.35 60.55 5.58
C GLN A 54 -31.53 60.06 6.42
N LEU A 55 -32.58 59.55 5.76
CA LEU A 55 -33.75 58.93 6.41
C LEU A 55 -33.34 57.70 7.24
N LEU A 56 -32.57 56.78 6.65
CA LEU A 56 -32.02 55.62 7.35
C LEU A 56 -31.10 56.02 8.50
N LEU A 57 -30.23 57.03 8.32
CA LEU A 57 -29.36 57.53 9.39
C LEU A 57 -30.15 58.14 10.56
N ALA A 58 -31.24 58.85 10.28
CA ALA A 58 -32.13 59.39 11.30
C ALA A 58 -32.84 58.27 12.09
N LEU A 59 -33.33 57.23 11.40
CA LEU A 59 -33.90 56.02 12.02
C LEU A 59 -32.85 55.25 12.86
N CYS A 60 -31.64 55.05 12.35
CA CYS A 60 -30.58 54.36 13.10
C CYS A 60 -30.18 55.10 14.38
N ARG A 61 -30.28 56.44 14.39
CA ARG A 61 -29.93 57.32 15.51
C ARG A 61 -31.06 57.55 16.52
N SER A 62 -32.32 57.21 16.20
CA SER A 62 -33.44 57.30 17.16
C SER A 62 -33.56 56.07 18.06
N LEU A 63 -32.84 54.98 17.76
CA LEU A 63 -32.72 53.77 18.59
C LEU A 63 -31.96 54.03 19.90
N THR A 64 -32.57 54.80 20.81
CA THR A 64 -31.93 55.33 22.02
C THR A 64 -32.55 54.76 23.32
N PRO A 65 -31.76 54.61 24.41
CA PRO A 65 -32.30 54.09 25.67
C PRO A 65 -33.31 55.05 26.32
N GLY A 66 -34.58 54.65 26.36
CA GLY A 66 -35.66 55.36 27.07
C GLY A 66 -37.02 55.25 26.41
N GLU A 67 -37.08 55.24 25.08
CA GLU A 67 -38.33 55.24 24.31
C GLU A 67 -38.56 53.86 23.66
N ALA A 68 -38.84 52.86 24.50
CA ALA A 68 -38.89 51.45 24.08
C ALA A 68 -39.82 51.19 22.88
N ARG A 69 -41.02 51.80 22.89
CA ARG A 69 -41.99 51.70 21.79
C ARG A 69 -41.51 52.35 20.49
N LEU A 70 -40.90 53.55 20.56
CA LEU A 70 -40.34 54.19 19.37
C LEU A 70 -39.26 53.30 18.77
N CYS A 71 -38.34 52.81 19.60
CA CYS A 71 -37.23 51.99 19.16
C CYS A 71 -37.71 50.64 18.62
N SER A 72 -38.77 50.03 19.19
CA SER A 72 -39.41 48.83 18.64
C SER A 72 -39.97 49.07 17.24
N ASN A 73 -40.76 50.14 17.06
CA ASN A 73 -41.34 50.52 15.76
C ASN A 73 -40.26 50.82 14.72
N VAL A 74 -39.22 51.56 15.11
CA VAL A 74 -38.08 51.91 14.25
C VAL A 74 -37.26 50.66 13.88
N ALA A 75 -36.99 49.75 14.83
CA ALA A 75 -36.32 48.49 14.53
C ALA A 75 -37.15 47.68 13.52
N TYR A 76 -38.46 47.50 13.76
CA TYR A 76 -39.35 46.80 12.82
C TYR A 76 -39.31 47.41 11.40
N ILE A 77 -39.34 48.74 11.28
CA ILE A 77 -39.21 49.44 9.99
C ILE A 77 -37.84 49.16 9.34
N LEU A 78 -36.74 49.24 10.10
CA LEU A 78 -35.39 48.97 9.61
C LEU A 78 -35.22 47.51 9.16
N GLY A 79 -35.75 46.55 9.93
CA GLY A 79 -35.80 45.13 9.55
C GLY A 79 -36.63 44.89 8.29
N THR A 80 -37.77 45.58 8.16
CA THR A 80 -38.65 45.48 6.98
C THR A 80 -38.00 46.05 5.72
N ILE A 81 -37.20 47.12 5.86
CA ILE A 81 -36.38 47.65 4.77
C ILE A 81 -35.22 46.69 4.43
N ALA A 82 -34.65 46.01 5.43
CA ALA A 82 -33.57 45.04 5.23
C ALA A 82 -34.01 43.75 4.50
N GLU A 83 -35.30 43.41 4.46
CA GLU A 83 -35.80 42.29 3.64
C GLU A 83 -35.63 42.53 2.13
N ASN A 84 -35.43 43.79 1.72
CA ASN A 84 -35.03 44.14 0.37
C ASN A 84 -33.50 44.20 0.25
N GLU A 85 -32.92 43.51 -0.74
CA GLU A 85 -31.47 43.45 -0.98
C GLU A 85 -30.79 44.83 -1.06
N VAL A 86 -31.44 45.82 -1.71
CA VAL A 86 -30.93 47.20 -1.81
C VAL A 86 -31.03 47.93 -0.46
N GLY A 87 -32.08 47.65 0.31
CA GLY A 87 -32.27 48.18 1.66
C GLY A 87 -31.24 47.63 2.65
N ALA A 88 -31.04 46.31 2.67
CA ALA A 88 -29.97 45.65 3.41
C ALA A 88 -28.60 46.24 3.06
N GLN A 89 -28.27 46.35 1.76
CA GLN A 89 -26.99 46.90 1.33
C GLN A 89 -26.81 48.36 1.77
N CYS A 90 -27.87 49.18 1.74
CA CYS A 90 -27.83 50.56 2.23
C CYS A 90 -27.61 50.62 3.75
N LEU A 91 -28.29 49.78 4.53
CA LEU A 91 -28.14 49.68 5.98
C LEU A 91 -26.75 49.19 6.41
N VAL A 92 -26.24 48.14 5.76
CA VAL A 92 -24.89 47.61 5.99
C VAL A 92 -23.84 48.67 5.64
N THR A 93 -24.00 49.41 4.53
CA THR A 93 -23.08 50.49 4.15
C THR A 93 -23.08 51.63 5.17
N LEU A 94 -24.24 52.02 5.69
CA LEU A 94 -24.36 53.01 6.77
C LEU A 94 -23.71 52.53 8.07
N ALA A 95 -23.99 51.30 8.49
CA ALA A 95 -23.43 50.73 9.71
C ALA A 95 -21.90 50.53 9.62
N GLN A 96 -21.37 50.24 8.43
CA GLN A 96 -19.93 50.24 8.16
C GLN A 96 -19.32 51.64 8.28
N ALA A 97 -19.99 52.69 7.78
CA ALA A 97 -19.53 54.07 7.93
C ALA A 97 -19.52 54.55 9.40
N GLN A 98 -20.41 54.01 10.24
CA GLN A 98 -20.52 54.35 11.67
C GLN A 98 -19.68 53.46 12.62
N LEU A 99 -18.80 52.58 12.12
CA LEU A 99 -18.06 51.59 12.95
C LEU A 99 -17.28 52.17 14.15
N LEU A 100 -16.94 53.47 14.13
CA LEU A 100 -16.22 54.17 15.20
C LEU A 100 -17.13 55.07 16.07
N GLU A 101 -18.40 55.27 15.72
CA GLU A 101 -19.37 55.96 16.57
C GLU A 101 -19.84 55.00 17.69
N SER A 102 -19.98 55.48 18.94
CA SER A 102 -20.49 54.67 20.05
C SER A 102 -21.94 54.24 19.82
N ASP A 103 -22.74 55.14 19.28
CA ASP A 103 -24.21 55.08 19.21
C ASP A 103 -24.66 54.59 17.81
N ASN A 104 -23.86 53.69 17.21
CA ASN A 104 -24.14 53.14 15.88
C ASN A 104 -25.15 51.98 15.91
N LEU A 105 -25.73 51.67 14.73
CA LEU A 105 -26.83 50.72 14.57
C LEU A 105 -26.64 49.39 15.32
N LEU A 106 -25.47 48.74 15.24
CA LEU A 106 -25.23 47.47 15.94
C LEU A 106 -25.13 47.65 17.46
N GLY A 107 -24.57 48.77 17.93
CA GLY A 107 -24.50 49.08 19.36
C GLY A 107 -25.90 49.28 19.96
N ASN A 108 -26.75 50.00 19.21
CA ASN A 108 -28.13 50.29 19.60
C ASN A 108 -28.98 49.00 19.60
N LEU A 109 -28.97 48.24 18.49
CA LEU A 109 -29.66 46.95 18.39
C LEU A 109 -29.18 45.94 19.45
N ASN A 110 -27.87 45.82 19.68
CA ASN A 110 -27.33 44.93 20.71
C ASN A 110 -27.73 45.34 22.14
N SER A 111 -27.92 46.64 22.37
CA SER A 111 -28.44 47.14 23.64
C SER A 111 -29.93 46.81 23.81
N MET A 112 -30.71 46.87 22.73
CA MET A 112 -32.13 46.48 22.72
C MET A 112 -32.34 44.98 22.99
N LEU A 113 -31.40 44.09 22.60
CA LEU A 113 -31.47 42.65 22.93
C LEU A 113 -31.51 42.38 24.44
N MET A 114 -31.10 43.35 25.28
CA MET A 114 -31.04 43.23 26.74
C MET A 114 -32.16 44.01 27.46
N TRP A 115 -33.19 44.47 26.73
CA TRP A 115 -34.31 45.20 27.32
C TRP A 115 -35.37 44.27 27.92
N THR A 116 -36.22 44.82 28.79
CA THR A 116 -37.35 44.10 29.41
C THR A 116 -38.61 44.07 28.53
N ASP A 117 -38.62 44.84 27.44
CA ASP A 117 -39.74 44.90 26.50
C ASP A 117 -39.59 43.82 25.43
N ALA A 118 -40.45 42.81 25.48
CA ALA A 118 -40.33 41.62 24.63
C ALA A 118 -40.53 41.91 23.13
N GLU A 119 -41.30 42.94 22.78
CA GLU A 119 -41.53 43.35 21.39
C GLU A 119 -40.29 44.05 20.84
N ALA A 120 -39.71 44.99 21.59
CA ALA A 120 -38.46 45.65 21.22
C ALA A 120 -37.29 44.67 21.09
N VAL A 121 -37.17 43.69 21.99
CA VAL A 121 -36.16 42.62 21.91
C VAL A 121 -36.38 41.74 20.67
N MET A 122 -37.63 41.32 20.41
CA MET A 122 -37.98 40.51 19.24
C MET A 122 -37.69 41.23 17.92
N ASN A 123 -38.05 42.51 17.83
CA ASN A 123 -37.83 43.34 16.64
C ASN A 123 -36.35 43.67 16.44
N ALA A 124 -35.56 43.88 17.50
CA ALA A 124 -34.12 44.04 17.40
C ALA A 124 -33.42 42.75 16.93
N ALA A 125 -33.82 41.59 17.46
CA ALA A 125 -33.29 40.29 17.03
C ALA A 125 -33.67 39.96 15.58
N GLY A 126 -34.92 40.24 15.17
CA GLY A 126 -35.38 40.07 13.79
C GLY A 126 -34.65 40.98 12.81
N THR A 127 -34.48 42.27 13.15
CA THR A 127 -33.70 43.22 12.35
C THR A 127 -32.26 42.78 12.16
N LEU A 128 -31.61 42.32 13.23
CA LEU A 128 -30.26 41.77 13.17
C LEU A 128 -30.20 40.52 12.28
N CYS A 129 -31.19 39.62 12.38
CA CYS A 129 -31.32 38.42 11.54
C CYS A 129 -31.37 38.79 10.05
N THR A 130 -32.31 39.66 9.66
CA THR A 130 -32.49 40.07 8.25
C THR A 130 -31.23 40.76 7.73
N MET A 131 -30.57 41.59 8.54
CA MET A 131 -29.28 42.19 8.14
C MET A 131 -28.19 41.14 7.86
N VAL A 132 -28.13 40.01 8.58
CA VAL A 132 -27.15 38.93 8.32
C VAL A 132 -27.63 37.87 7.30
N GLU A 133 -28.76 38.10 6.63
CA GLU A 133 -29.20 37.26 5.52
C GLU A 133 -28.36 37.47 4.24
N THR A 134 -27.91 38.71 4.01
CA THR A 134 -26.95 39.03 2.93
C THR A 134 -25.53 38.57 3.26
N ASN A 135 -24.69 38.35 2.24
CA ASN A 135 -23.28 38.03 2.46
C ASN A 135 -22.54 39.22 3.10
N GLU A 136 -22.85 40.42 2.63
CA GLU A 136 -22.23 41.69 2.99
C GLU A 136 -22.54 42.04 4.45
N GLY A 137 -23.77 41.78 4.89
CA GLY A 137 -24.18 41.90 6.29
C GLY A 137 -23.52 40.87 7.21
N ARG A 138 -23.32 39.62 6.76
CA ARG A 138 -22.49 38.66 7.50
C ARG A 138 -21.05 39.14 7.64
N GLN A 139 -20.43 39.62 6.57
CA GLN A 139 -19.06 40.14 6.64
C GLN A 139 -18.97 41.39 7.53
N TRP A 140 -19.98 42.25 7.53
CA TRP A 140 -20.07 43.39 8.46
C TRP A 140 -20.08 42.91 9.92
N LEU A 141 -21.03 42.05 10.32
CA LEU A 141 -21.13 41.60 11.70
C LEU A 141 -19.90 40.79 12.14
N LEU A 142 -19.34 39.93 11.27
CA LEU A 142 -18.17 39.11 11.60
C LEU A 142 -16.86 39.90 11.79
N ASN A 143 -16.79 41.12 11.23
CA ASN A 143 -15.65 42.03 11.36
C ASN A 143 -15.85 43.13 12.43
N ASP A 144 -17.06 43.28 12.98
CA ASP A 144 -17.30 44.23 14.07
C ASP A 144 -16.64 43.77 15.39
N THR A 145 -16.06 44.71 16.14
CA THR A 145 -15.37 44.43 17.40
C THR A 145 -16.32 43.95 18.51
N ARG A 146 -17.62 44.21 18.38
CA ARG A 146 -18.66 43.86 19.38
C ARG A 146 -19.35 42.53 19.10
N LEU A 147 -18.92 41.78 18.08
CA LEU A 147 -19.48 40.47 17.75
C LEU A 147 -19.59 39.55 18.97
N GLU A 148 -18.58 39.50 19.85
CA GLU A 148 -18.62 38.66 21.05
C GLU A 148 -19.80 39.01 21.97
N ALA A 149 -20.04 40.31 22.22
CA ALA A 149 -21.16 40.78 23.02
C ALA A 149 -22.51 40.49 22.35
N VAL A 150 -22.60 40.67 21.02
CA VAL A 150 -23.79 40.31 20.24
C VAL A 150 -24.08 38.82 20.34
N LEU A 151 -23.07 37.96 20.18
CA LEU A 151 -23.22 36.51 20.28
C LEU A 151 -23.61 36.07 21.70
N VAL A 152 -23.08 36.69 22.76
CA VAL A 152 -23.50 36.42 24.14
C VAL A 152 -24.98 36.78 24.36
N ASN A 153 -25.39 37.98 23.92
CA ASN A 153 -26.77 38.44 24.08
C ASN A 153 -27.77 37.59 23.27
N VAL A 154 -27.47 37.33 22.00
CA VAL A 154 -28.26 36.43 21.13
C VAL A 154 -28.32 35.00 21.70
N THR A 155 -27.22 34.49 22.27
CA THR A 155 -27.21 33.16 22.91
C THR A 155 -28.14 33.10 24.13
N ALA A 156 -28.23 34.18 24.92
CA ALA A 156 -29.14 34.24 26.07
C ALA A 156 -30.62 34.29 25.67
N LEU A 157 -30.94 34.87 24.50
CA LEU A 157 -32.31 34.91 23.98
C LEU A 157 -32.86 33.55 23.54
N LEU A 158 -32.02 32.51 23.41
CA LEU A 158 -32.47 31.12 23.20
C LEU A 158 -33.24 30.56 24.41
N ASP A 159 -33.11 31.15 25.61
CA ASP A 159 -33.91 30.81 26.80
C ASP A 159 -35.22 31.62 26.90
N SER A 160 -35.58 32.41 25.87
CA SER A 160 -36.74 33.31 25.93
C SER A 160 -38.06 32.54 26.01
N ILE A 161 -38.96 33.01 26.88
CA ILE A 161 -40.35 32.52 26.99
C ILE A 161 -41.16 32.91 25.73
N ASN A 162 -40.74 33.94 24.99
CA ASN A 162 -41.31 34.25 23.69
C ASN A 162 -40.59 33.45 22.59
N GLU A 163 -41.27 32.43 22.06
CA GLU A 163 -40.76 31.53 21.01
C GLU A 163 -40.31 32.29 19.75
N TRP A 164 -40.96 33.40 19.40
CA TRP A 164 -40.54 34.25 18.27
C TRP A 164 -39.24 35.00 18.53
N THR A 165 -38.97 35.39 19.78
CA THR A 165 -37.67 35.96 20.19
C THR A 165 -36.58 34.89 20.13
N ALA A 166 -36.86 33.68 20.63
CA ALA A 166 -35.93 32.56 20.57
C ALA A 166 -35.63 32.13 19.12
N SER A 167 -36.66 32.08 18.26
CA SER A 167 -36.52 31.79 16.83
C SER A 167 -35.70 32.85 16.10
N ASN A 168 -35.98 34.15 16.30
CA ASN A 168 -35.14 35.21 15.74
C ASN A 168 -33.68 35.11 16.20
N ALA A 169 -33.43 34.77 17.47
CA ALA A 169 -32.07 34.55 17.98
C ALA A 169 -31.38 33.31 17.36
N ALA A 170 -32.11 32.20 17.22
CA ALA A 170 -31.64 31.00 16.53
C ALA A 170 -31.34 31.29 15.05
N LEU A 171 -32.18 32.09 14.38
CA LEU A 171 -31.98 32.51 13.00
C LEU A 171 -30.74 33.39 12.82
N VAL A 172 -30.42 34.33 13.74
CA VAL A 172 -29.15 35.07 13.71
C VAL A 172 -27.95 34.10 13.71
N LEU A 173 -27.95 33.12 14.62
CA LEU A 173 -26.87 32.12 14.71
C LEU A 173 -26.82 31.21 13.48
N ALA A 174 -27.97 30.79 12.97
CA ALA A 174 -28.10 29.97 11.75
C ALA A 174 -27.62 30.71 10.49
N ARG A 175 -27.97 31.99 10.34
CA ARG A 175 -27.50 32.84 9.25
C ARG A 175 -25.99 33.06 9.34
N ILE A 176 -25.43 33.34 10.52
CA ILE A 176 -23.97 33.40 10.71
C ILE A 176 -23.31 32.06 10.31
N ALA A 177 -23.91 30.93 10.66
CA ALA A 177 -23.41 29.59 10.33
C ALA A 177 -23.54 29.20 8.83
N ILE A 178 -24.15 30.01 7.96
CA ILE A 178 -24.18 29.74 6.52
C ILE A 178 -22.75 29.66 5.94
N CYS A 179 -21.81 30.48 6.40
CA CYS A 179 -20.44 30.49 5.90
C CYS A 179 -19.44 29.85 6.88
N GLU A 180 -18.42 29.17 6.34
CA GLU A 180 -17.36 28.54 7.15
C GLU A 180 -16.64 29.56 8.06
N SER A 181 -16.39 30.79 7.60
CA SER A 181 -15.79 31.82 8.44
C SER A 181 -16.67 32.18 9.64
N GLY A 182 -17.99 32.17 9.48
CA GLY A 182 -18.96 32.30 10.56
C GLY A 182 -18.88 31.14 11.54
N CYS A 183 -19.01 29.89 11.09
CA CYS A 183 -18.86 28.71 11.94
C CYS A 183 -17.54 28.69 12.72
N ARG A 184 -16.41 29.00 12.06
CA ARG A 184 -15.09 29.13 12.71
C ARG A 184 -15.10 30.24 13.77
N LYS A 185 -15.68 31.40 13.48
CA LYS A 185 -15.74 32.55 14.41
C LYS A 185 -16.63 32.25 15.62
N LEU A 186 -17.77 31.58 15.45
CA LEU A 186 -18.65 31.08 16.52
C LEU A 186 -17.88 30.12 17.46
N LEU A 187 -17.21 29.12 16.89
CA LEU A 187 -16.45 28.10 17.64
C LEU A 187 -15.20 28.62 18.35
N GLN A 188 -14.66 29.76 17.90
CA GLN A 188 -13.51 30.45 18.48
C GLN A 188 -13.85 31.44 19.60
N GLN A 189 -15.15 31.72 19.87
CA GLN A 189 -15.52 32.58 21.00
C GLN A 189 -15.15 31.92 22.34
N PRO A 190 -14.74 32.67 23.38
CA PRO A 190 -14.50 32.12 24.72
C PRO A 190 -15.69 31.35 25.29
N ASN A 191 -16.91 31.77 24.94
CA ASN A 191 -18.17 31.17 25.37
C ASN A 191 -18.76 30.13 24.39
N SER A 192 -17.99 29.65 23.39
CA SER A 192 -18.51 28.76 22.32
C SER A 192 -19.18 27.49 22.86
N ARG A 193 -18.59 26.81 23.85
CA ARG A 193 -19.21 25.64 24.53
C ARG A 193 -20.49 25.98 25.31
N HIS A 194 -20.71 27.24 25.72
CA HIS A 194 -21.99 27.66 26.31
C HIS A 194 -23.04 27.85 25.22
N MET A 195 -22.69 28.54 24.13
CA MET A 195 -23.54 28.68 22.95
C MET A 195 -23.96 27.33 22.36
N LEU A 196 -23.04 26.38 22.20
CA LEU A 196 -23.35 25.01 21.75
C LEU A 196 -24.33 24.29 22.69
N ARG A 197 -24.18 24.46 24.01
CA ARG A 197 -25.12 23.91 25.00
C ARG A 197 -26.52 24.52 24.86
N LYS A 198 -26.60 25.84 24.68
CA LYS A 198 -27.87 26.54 24.48
C LYS A 198 -28.55 26.16 23.17
N LEU A 199 -27.81 26.04 22.08
CA LEU A 199 -28.31 25.48 20.83
C LEU A 199 -28.84 24.04 21.04
N ILE A 200 -28.07 23.14 21.65
CA ILE A 200 -28.55 21.76 21.89
C ILE A 200 -29.79 21.70 22.80
N ALA A 201 -29.92 22.64 23.75
CA ALA A 201 -31.11 22.76 24.61
C ALA A 201 -32.33 23.36 23.89
N ALA A 202 -32.11 24.21 22.89
CA ALA A 202 -33.16 24.84 22.06
C ALA A 202 -33.52 24.01 20.80
N LEU A 203 -32.99 22.80 20.65
CA LEU A 203 -33.53 21.83 19.69
C LEU A 203 -34.90 21.34 20.15
N GLY A 204 -35.83 21.22 19.20
CA GLY A 204 -37.19 20.78 19.46
C GLY A 204 -38.09 20.90 18.24
N VAL A 205 -39.38 20.70 18.45
CA VAL A 205 -40.46 21.04 17.52
C VAL A 205 -41.23 22.19 18.17
N ASP A 206 -41.41 23.29 17.45
CA ASP A 206 -42.07 24.52 17.92
C ASP A 206 -42.73 25.25 16.74
N GLU A 207 -43.79 26.01 17.00
CA GLU A 207 -44.54 26.72 15.94
C GLU A 207 -43.77 27.91 15.34
N ALA A 208 -42.76 28.43 16.05
CA ALA A 208 -41.96 29.58 15.62
C ALA A 208 -40.75 29.20 14.73
N GLY A 209 -40.45 27.91 14.56
CA GLY A 209 -39.32 27.43 13.76
C GLY A 209 -37.93 27.59 14.41
N CYS A 210 -37.88 27.77 15.73
CA CYS A 210 -36.64 27.90 16.50
C CYS A 210 -35.78 26.64 16.37
N GLY A 211 -36.30 25.48 16.73
CA GLY A 211 -35.61 24.19 16.67
C GLY A 211 -35.15 23.84 15.25
N THR A 212 -35.96 24.16 14.24
CA THR A 212 -35.61 24.01 12.81
C THR A 212 -34.41 24.89 12.42
N SER A 213 -34.32 26.10 12.95
CA SER A 213 -33.19 27.02 12.74
C SER A 213 -31.93 26.59 13.50
N VAL A 214 -32.10 26.13 14.74
CA VAL A 214 -31.04 25.55 15.58
C VAL A 214 -30.45 24.30 14.94
N ALA A 215 -31.27 23.40 14.38
CA ALA A 215 -30.81 22.19 13.70
C ALA A 215 -29.95 22.53 12.47
N PHE A 216 -30.36 23.52 11.67
CA PHE A 216 -29.53 24.02 10.58
C PHE A 216 -28.18 24.58 11.09
N ALA A 217 -28.21 25.44 12.13
CA ALA A 217 -26.99 26.01 12.72
C ALA A 217 -26.02 24.93 13.23
N LEU A 218 -26.53 23.93 13.96
CA LEU A 218 -25.74 22.81 14.46
C LEU A 218 -25.23 21.91 13.33
N GLY A 219 -26.01 21.69 12.26
CA GLY A 219 -25.55 20.98 11.06
C GLY A 219 -24.36 21.67 10.38
N ARG A 220 -24.47 22.98 10.14
CA ARG A 220 -23.37 23.80 9.57
C ARG A 220 -22.13 23.87 10.47
N ILE A 221 -22.31 23.83 11.79
CA ILE A 221 -21.22 23.69 12.75
C ILE A 221 -20.58 22.29 12.66
N CYS A 222 -21.40 21.24 12.49
CA CYS A 222 -20.98 19.85 12.33
C CYS A 222 -20.35 19.54 10.96
N GLU A 223 -20.37 20.41 9.96
CA GLU A 223 -19.52 20.24 8.77
C GLU A 223 -18.03 20.40 9.13
N LEU A 224 -17.70 21.20 10.15
CA LEU A 224 -16.32 21.41 10.59
C LEU A 224 -15.88 20.38 11.64
N ASP A 225 -14.71 19.79 11.44
CA ASP A 225 -14.08 18.83 12.37
C ASP A 225 -13.99 19.36 13.82
N ILE A 226 -13.66 20.64 13.97
CA ILE A 226 -13.61 21.33 15.27
C ILE A 226 -15.00 21.49 15.90
N GLY A 227 -16.06 21.67 15.10
CA GLY A 227 -17.43 21.78 15.57
C GLY A 227 -17.96 20.44 16.07
N ARG A 228 -17.85 19.38 15.25
CA ARG A 228 -18.19 18.01 15.66
C ARG A 228 -17.42 17.59 16.90
N LYS A 229 -16.11 17.83 16.94
CA LYS A 229 -15.29 17.47 18.10
C LYS A 229 -15.74 18.21 19.37
N GLN A 230 -16.00 19.52 19.31
CA GLN A 230 -16.50 20.25 20.49
C GLN A 230 -17.87 19.71 20.96
N ILE A 231 -18.77 19.38 20.04
CA ILE A 231 -20.09 18.82 20.36
C ILE A 231 -19.96 17.39 20.94
N LEU A 232 -19.16 16.52 20.34
CA LEU A 232 -18.98 15.12 20.78
C LEU A 232 -18.19 15.00 22.11
N GLU A 233 -17.48 16.05 22.53
CA GLU A 233 -16.88 16.17 23.85
C GLU A 233 -17.87 16.62 24.95
N MET A 234 -19.12 16.93 24.60
CA MET A 234 -20.14 17.43 25.53
C MET A 234 -21.11 16.35 26.01
N GLU A 235 -21.52 16.42 27.28
CA GLU A 235 -22.47 15.50 27.91
C GLU A 235 -23.87 15.54 27.26
N GLU A 236 -24.19 16.66 26.59
CA GLU A 236 -25.46 16.88 25.90
C GLU A 236 -25.56 16.19 24.52
N ALA A 237 -24.45 15.66 23.95
CA ALA A 237 -24.44 15.07 22.61
C ALA A 237 -25.39 13.87 22.39
N PRO A 238 -25.59 12.95 23.35
CA PRO A 238 -26.60 11.89 23.21
C PRO A 238 -28.02 12.45 23.18
N ASN A 239 -28.29 13.54 23.92
CA ASN A 239 -29.59 14.22 23.92
C ASN A 239 -29.84 14.96 22.60
N MET A 240 -28.82 15.61 22.02
CA MET A 240 -28.89 16.19 20.67
C MET A 240 -29.39 15.16 19.65
N ILE A 241 -28.78 13.97 19.61
CA ILE A 241 -29.19 12.88 18.70
C ILE A 241 -30.64 12.45 18.98
N THR A 242 -31.04 12.34 20.25
CA THR A 242 -32.42 11.99 20.64
C THR A 242 -33.47 13.04 20.25
N THR A 243 -33.13 14.33 20.29
CA THR A 243 -34.06 15.38 19.85
C THR A 243 -34.13 15.48 18.33
N LEU A 244 -33.00 15.30 17.62
CA LEU A 244 -32.99 15.24 16.16
C LEU A 244 -33.84 14.07 15.61
N GLU A 245 -33.88 12.92 16.28
CA GLU A 245 -34.78 11.82 15.90
C GLU A 245 -36.26 12.23 15.99
N LYS A 246 -36.67 12.84 17.11
CA LYS A 246 -38.04 13.35 17.29
C LYS A 246 -38.42 14.37 16.21
N MET A 247 -37.51 15.29 15.87
CA MET A 247 -37.71 16.27 14.79
C MET A 247 -37.87 15.62 13.41
N MET A 248 -37.21 14.49 13.14
CA MET A 248 -37.41 13.69 11.92
C MET A 248 -38.72 12.87 11.93
N ALA A 249 -39.26 12.58 13.12
CA ALA A 249 -40.44 11.73 13.31
C ALA A 249 -41.77 12.52 13.40
N ASP A 250 -41.71 13.82 13.74
CA ASP A 250 -42.87 14.68 13.97
C ASP A 250 -43.73 14.92 12.70
N GLY A 251 -43.08 15.12 11.56
CA GLY A 251 -43.73 15.25 10.26
C GLY A 251 -43.74 16.67 9.67
N ASP A 252 -43.29 17.70 10.38
CA ASP A 252 -42.90 18.96 9.74
C ASP A 252 -41.77 18.70 8.73
N THR A 253 -41.97 19.15 7.49
CA THR A 253 -41.00 18.96 6.41
C THR A 253 -39.79 19.88 6.56
N GLY A 254 -39.90 21.03 7.24
CA GLY A 254 -38.75 21.90 7.52
C GLY A 254 -37.80 21.29 8.55
N GLY A 255 -38.33 21.00 9.74
CA GLY A 255 -37.62 20.37 10.86
C GLY A 255 -37.04 19.01 10.49
N SER A 256 -37.79 18.15 9.78
CA SER A 256 -37.30 16.82 9.37
C SER A 256 -36.08 16.91 8.45
N LYS A 257 -36.08 17.82 7.48
CA LYS A 257 -34.94 18.01 6.54
C LYS A 257 -33.70 18.55 7.27
N ASN A 258 -33.87 19.57 8.10
CA ASN A 258 -32.77 20.14 8.87
C ASN A 258 -32.23 19.18 9.95
N ALA A 259 -33.09 18.31 10.51
CA ALA A 259 -32.66 17.29 11.47
C ALA A 259 -31.89 16.14 10.80
N CYS A 260 -32.33 15.66 9.62
CA CYS A 260 -31.56 14.76 8.77
C CYS A 260 -30.17 15.35 8.45
N PHE A 261 -30.11 16.62 8.01
CA PHE A 261 -28.87 17.34 7.72
C PHE A 261 -27.93 17.41 8.94
N ALA A 262 -28.44 17.83 10.10
CA ALA A 262 -27.65 17.91 11.33
C ALA A 262 -27.08 16.54 11.75
N LEU A 263 -27.89 15.48 11.63
CA LEU A 263 -27.50 14.12 11.97
C LEU A 263 -26.48 13.54 10.98
N SER A 264 -26.62 13.80 9.67
CA SER A 264 -25.68 13.33 8.65
C SER A 264 -24.34 14.08 8.71
N CYS A 265 -24.35 15.39 8.96
CA CYS A 265 -23.13 16.15 9.29
C CYS A 265 -22.44 15.55 10.53
N LEU A 266 -23.16 15.32 11.63
CA LEU A 266 -22.62 14.69 12.83
C LEU A 266 -22.07 13.27 12.56
N ALA A 267 -22.69 12.49 11.67
CA ALA A 267 -22.25 11.14 11.27
C ALA A 267 -21.05 11.10 10.29
N THR A 268 -20.55 12.25 9.82
CA THR A 268 -19.60 12.31 8.70
C THR A 268 -18.20 11.77 9.04
N ASP A 269 -17.75 11.83 10.30
CA ASP A 269 -16.49 11.19 10.73
C ASP A 269 -16.70 9.95 11.62
N LYS A 270 -15.60 9.23 11.87
CA LYS A 270 -15.61 7.95 12.58
C LYS A 270 -16.09 8.05 14.03
N ASP A 271 -15.85 9.18 14.69
CA ASP A 271 -16.17 9.36 16.11
C ASP A 271 -17.64 9.76 16.28
N GLY A 272 -18.14 10.68 15.44
CA GLY A 272 -19.56 11.02 15.40
C GLY A 272 -20.45 9.86 14.93
N HIS A 273 -20.02 9.16 13.86
CA HIS A 273 -20.63 7.90 13.43
C HIS A 273 -20.68 6.86 14.56
N ALA A 274 -19.59 6.72 15.33
CA ALA A 274 -19.53 5.82 16.47
C ALA A 274 -20.35 6.26 17.69
N HIS A 275 -20.74 7.53 17.81
CA HIS A 275 -21.70 7.98 18.84
C HIS A 275 -23.13 7.67 18.41
N ILE A 276 -23.50 7.98 17.17
CA ILE A 276 -24.85 7.73 16.64
C ILE A 276 -25.18 6.23 16.67
N LEU A 277 -24.26 5.37 16.22
CA LEU A 277 -24.44 3.90 16.27
C LEU A 277 -24.48 3.29 17.69
N LYS A 278 -24.07 4.03 18.72
CA LYS A 278 -24.14 3.60 20.13
C LYS A 278 -25.35 4.17 20.87
N ASN A 279 -26.03 5.17 20.31
CA ASN A 279 -27.19 5.77 20.96
C ASN A 279 -28.32 4.73 21.04
N PRO A 280 -28.95 4.51 22.22
CA PRO A 280 -30.07 3.59 22.35
C PRO A 280 -31.18 3.76 21.32
N ILE A 281 -31.43 4.99 20.84
CA ILE A 281 -32.49 5.32 19.85
C ILE A 281 -32.07 5.13 18.38
N PHE A 282 -30.93 4.50 18.11
CA PHE A 282 -30.48 4.25 16.73
C PHE A 282 -31.43 3.36 15.89
N PRO A 283 -32.10 2.33 16.44
CA PRO A 283 -33.14 1.60 15.71
C PRO A 283 -34.32 2.48 15.29
N GLU A 284 -34.72 3.43 16.14
CA GLU A 284 -35.79 4.39 15.90
C GLU A 284 -35.39 5.33 14.75
N ILE A 285 -34.16 5.89 14.77
CA ILE A 285 -33.59 6.65 13.64
C ILE A 285 -33.73 5.87 12.31
N LEU A 286 -33.40 4.58 12.28
CA LEU A 286 -33.51 3.77 11.07
C LEU A 286 -34.95 3.54 10.61
N ASN A 287 -35.92 3.44 11.53
CA ASN A 287 -37.34 3.36 11.21
C ASN A 287 -37.87 4.69 10.67
N THR A 288 -37.53 5.80 11.31
CA THR A 288 -37.92 7.16 10.91
C THR A 288 -37.34 7.51 9.53
N LEU A 289 -36.07 7.18 9.27
CA LEU A 289 -35.45 7.30 7.94
C LEU A 289 -36.11 6.41 6.87
N CYS A 290 -36.63 5.24 7.23
CA CYS A 290 -37.44 4.43 6.30
C CYS A 290 -38.75 5.13 5.93
N THR A 291 -39.47 5.70 6.91
CA THR A 291 -40.72 6.44 6.69
C THR A 291 -40.51 7.68 5.82
N LEU A 292 -39.43 8.44 6.06
CA LEU A 292 -39.07 9.60 5.23
C LEU A 292 -38.67 9.21 3.81
N LEU A 293 -37.99 8.06 3.62
CA LEU A 293 -37.67 7.50 2.30
C LEU A 293 -38.92 7.01 1.54
N GLU A 294 -39.99 6.64 2.24
CA GLU A 294 -41.32 6.31 1.68
C GLU A 294 -42.18 7.57 1.41
N SER A 295 -41.68 8.78 1.67
CA SER A 295 -42.41 10.04 1.46
C SER A 295 -42.70 10.33 -0.02
N LYS A 296 -43.82 11.00 -0.26
CA LYS A 296 -44.17 11.56 -1.58
C LYS A 296 -43.34 12.80 -1.94
N GLU A 297 -42.79 13.47 -0.94
CA GLU A 297 -41.94 14.64 -1.14
C GLU A 297 -40.50 14.19 -1.45
N GLN A 298 -40.02 14.51 -2.66
CA GLN A 298 -38.69 14.10 -3.13
C GLN A 298 -37.55 14.60 -2.23
N GLU A 299 -37.68 15.80 -1.65
CA GLU A 299 -36.67 16.36 -0.75
C GLU A 299 -36.54 15.57 0.55
N SER A 300 -37.64 15.26 1.24
CA SER A 300 -37.59 14.44 2.47
C SER A 300 -37.04 13.03 2.20
N ALA A 301 -37.39 12.43 1.06
CA ALA A 301 -36.80 11.16 0.64
C ALA A 301 -35.30 11.29 0.33
N TRP A 302 -34.86 12.41 -0.26
CA TRP A 302 -33.44 12.69 -0.53
C TRP A 302 -32.63 12.87 0.76
N PHE A 303 -33.11 13.68 1.71
CA PHE A 303 -32.46 13.85 3.01
C PHE A 303 -32.35 12.53 3.79
N ALA A 304 -33.37 11.67 3.69
CA ALA A 304 -33.31 10.32 4.26
C ALA A 304 -32.25 9.44 3.56
N ALA A 305 -32.23 9.42 2.23
CA ALA A 305 -31.24 8.66 1.45
C ALA A 305 -29.79 9.14 1.69
N MET A 306 -29.59 10.46 1.75
CA MET A 306 -28.31 11.13 2.05
C MET A 306 -27.82 10.77 3.46
N THR A 307 -28.72 10.74 4.45
CA THR A 307 -28.39 10.30 5.82
C THR A 307 -28.04 8.81 5.87
N LEU A 308 -28.83 7.96 5.20
CA LEU A 308 -28.55 6.51 5.07
C LEU A 308 -27.22 6.23 4.35
N LYS A 309 -26.85 7.04 3.35
CA LYS A 309 -25.54 7.01 2.67
C LYS A 309 -24.39 7.34 3.61
N VAL A 310 -24.50 8.39 4.42
CA VAL A 310 -23.43 8.75 5.38
C VAL A 310 -23.26 7.64 6.41
N LEU A 311 -24.36 7.10 6.96
CA LEU A 311 -24.30 5.91 7.82
C LEU A 311 -23.69 4.69 7.08
N GLY A 312 -24.05 4.49 5.81
CA GLY A 312 -23.51 3.43 4.95
C GLY A 312 -22.08 3.65 4.44
N SER A 313 -21.46 4.80 4.72
CA SER A 313 -20.08 5.09 4.31
C SER A 313 -19.05 4.31 5.14
N HIS A 314 -19.36 4.04 6.41
CA HIS A 314 -18.50 3.37 7.38
C HIS A 314 -18.87 1.86 7.54
N PRO A 315 -17.89 0.94 7.65
CA PRO A 315 -18.15 -0.51 7.71
C PRO A 315 -19.13 -0.94 8.81
N LYS A 316 -19.06 -0.35 10.01
CA LYS A 316 -19.99 -0.65 11.11
C LYS A 316 -21.42 -0.18 10.84
N GLY A 317 -21.58 0.89 10.07
CA GLY A 317 -22.91 1.33 9.62
C GLY A 317 -23.47 0.40 8.56
N VAL A 318 -22.65 -0.08 7.63
CA VAL A 318 -23.04 -1.13 6.67
C VAL A 318 -23.59 -2.37 7.38
N VAL A 319 -22.98 -2.83 8.48
CA VAL A 319 -23.51 -3.94 9.29
C VAL A 319 -24.90 -3.61 9.83
N LYS A 320 -25.08 -2.46 10.50
CA LYS A 320 -26.39 -2.09 11.07
C LYS A 320 -27.50 -1.82 10.05
N LEU A 321 -27.15 -1.30 8.88
CA LEU A 321 -28.09 -1.12 7.77
C LEU A 321 -28.48 -2.44 7.09
N ARG A 322 -27.64 -3.50 7.19
CA ARG A 322 -27.98 -4.88 6.78
C ARG A 322 -28.83 -5.62 7.82
N GLU A 323 -28.64 -5.34 9.11
CA GLU A 323 -29.47 -5.89 10.19
C GLU A 323 -30.94 -5.39 10.13
N HIS A 324 -31.19 -4.19 9.58
CA HIS A 324 -32.53 -3.61 9.53
C HIS A 324 -33.41 -4.25 8.42
N PRO A 325 -34.61 -4.78 8.74
CA PRO A 325 -35.37 -5.63 7.82
C PRO A 325 -35.96 -4.90 6.60
N LYS A 326 -36.13 -3.58 6.66
CA LYS A 326 -36.73 -2.78 5.57
C LYS A 326 -35.74 -2.13 4.60
N ILE A 327 -34.56 -1.70 5.07
CA ILE A 327 -33.73 -0.71 4.33
C ILE A 327 -33.30 -1.23 2.96
N SER A 328 -32.78 -2.45 2.89
CA SER A 328 -32.35 -3.05 1.62
C SER A 328 -33.50 -3.34 0.64
N ALA A 329 -34.75 -3.38 1.10
CA ALA A 329 -35.92 -3.50 0.24
C ALA A 329 -36.39 -2.12 -0.25
N LEU A 330 -36.56 -1.15 0.64
CA LEU A 330 -37.02 0.20 0.31
C LEU A 330 -36.06 0.93 -0.64
N LEU A 331 -34.75 0.83 -0.42
CA LEU A 331 -33.75 1.41 -1.34
C LEU A 331 -33.89 0.82 -2.75
N LYS A 332 -34.20 -0.47 -2.90
CA LYS A 332 -34.45 -1.08 -4.23
C LYS A 332 -35.77 -0.60 -4.85
N THR A 333 -36.82 -0.43 -4.05
CA THR A 333 -38.08 0.15 -4.51
C THR A 333 -37.89 1.58 -5.04
N VAL A 334 -37.11 2.41 -4.35
CA VAL A 334 -36.79 3.78 -4.81
C VAL A 334 -35.89 3.75 -6.04
N ALA A 335 -34.86 2.90 -6.09
CA ALA A 335 -33.99 2.74 -7.27
C ALA A 335 -34.76 2.30 -8.55
N CYS A 336 -35.87 1.57 -8.39
CA CYS A 336 -36.76 1.20 -9.50
C CYS A 336 -37.91 2.18 -9.75
N SER A 337 -37.99 3.31 -9.03
CA SER A 337 -39.09 4.26 -9.16
C SER A 337 -38.91 5.19 -10.37
N PRO A 338 -39.88 5.24 -11.31
CA PRO A 338 -39.79 6.12 -12.48
C PRO A 338 -40.03 7.61 -12.16
N THR A 339 -40.39 7.94 -10.91
CA THR A 339 -40.62 9.32 -10.46
C THR A 339 -39.54 9.83 -9.51
N ALA A 340 -38.48 9.05 -9.24
CA ALA A 340 -37.38 9.47 -8.37
C ALA A 340 -36.45 10.47 -9.09
N GLY A 341 -36.08 11.55 -8.40
CA GLY A 341 -35.09 12.51 -8.90
C GLY A 341 -33.70 11.88 -9.04
N LYS A 342 -32.92 12.35 -10.02
CA LYS A 342 -31.55 11.85 -10.31
C LYS A 342 -30.65 11.87 -9.05
N GLU A 343 -30.72 12.93 -8.27
CA GLU A 343 -29.91 13.09 -7.06
C GLU A 343 -30.30 12.11 -5.96
N LEU A 344 -31.60 11.81 -5.81
CA LEU A 344 -32.10 10.77 -4.89
C LEU A 344 -31.59 9.38 -5.33
N LEU A 345 -31.64 9.09 -6.63
CA LEU A 345 -31.12 7.83 -7.18
C LEU A 345 -29.60 7.67 -6.94
N GLU A 346 -28.81 8.74 -7.05
CA GLU A 346 -27.36 8.68 -6.80
C GLU A 346 -27.02 8.34 -5.33
N GLU A 347 -27.75 8.90 -4.36
CA GLU A 347 -27.57 8.56 -2.93
C GLU A 347 -28.02 7.12 -2.62
N VAL A 348 -29.12 6.69 -3.23
CA VAL A 348 -29.67 5.34 -3.10
C VAL A 348 -28.73 4.28 -3.71
N ASP A 349 -28.22 4.50 -4.93
CA ASP A 349 -27.31 3.57 -5.63
C ASP A 349 -25.92 3.51 -5.00
N PHE A 350 -25.44 4.60 -4.38
CA PHE A 350 -24.26 4.54 -3.50
C PHE A 350 -24.52 3.59 -2.33
N THR A 351 -25.65 3.76 -1.65
CA THR A 351 -26.01 2.97 -0.46
C THR A 351 -26.22 1.50 -0.83
N LEU A 352 -26.94 1.19 -1.92
CA LEU A 352 -27.16 -0.18 -2.37
C LEU A 352 -25.87 -0.94 -2.67
N ARG A 353 -24.86 -0.29 -3.28
CA ARG A 353 -23.53 -0.90 -3.49
C ARG A 353 -22.83 -1.22 -2.18
N LYS A 354 -22.87 -0.32 -1.20
CA LYS A 354 -22.34 -0.56 0.16
C LYS A 354 -23.07 -1.73 0.87
N LEU A 355 -24.38 -1.86 0.67
CA LEU A 355 -25.20 -2.92 1.28
C LEU A 355 -25.20 -4.25 0.49
N GLN A 356 -24.46 -4.38 -0.62
CA GLN A 356 -24.44 -5.60 -1.42
C GLN A 356 -23.92 -6.82 -0.61
N PRO A 357 -24.67 -7.94 -0.54
CA PRO A 357 -24.27 -9.12 0.22
C PRO A 357 -23.06 -9.82 -0.40
N LEU A 358 -22.37 -10.63 0.40
CA LEU A 358 -21.20 -11.41 -0.04
C LEU A 358 -21.53 -12.33 -1.23
N THR A 359 -20.87 -12.09 -2.35
CA THR A 359 -20.98 -12.93 -3.54
C THR A 359 -20.28 -14.28 -3.35
N LYS A 360 -20.72 -15.30 -4.11
CA LYS A 360 -20.08 -16.62 -4.10
C LYS A 360 -18.61 -16.50 -4.54
N PRO A 361 -17.63 -16.92 -3.71
CA PRO A 361 -16.22 -16.82 -4.08
C PRO A 361 -15.87 -17.83 -5.17
N SER A 362 -14.87 -17.50 -5.99
CA SER A 362 -14.33 -18.42 -6.99
C SER A 362 -13.75 -19.68 -6.33
N PRO A 363 -13.79 -20.86 -6.99
CA PRO A 363 -13.12 -22.06 -6.50
C PRO A 363 -11.61 -21.81 -6.29
N PRO A 364 -11.01 -22.32 -5.20
CA PRO A 364 -9.59 -22.14 -4.93
C PRO A 364 -8.73 -22.88 -5.97
N ARG A 365 -7.62 -22.28 -6.38
CA ARG A 365 -6.61 -22.92 -7.24
C ARG A 365 -5.68 -23.76 -6.37
N VAL A 366 -5.13 -24.84 -6.94
CA VAL A 366 -4.25 -25.76 -6.23
C VAL A 366 -3.05 -26.10 -7.08
N ASP A 367 -1.85 -25.82 -6.57
CA ASP A 367 -0.58 -25.97 -7.26
C ASP A 367 0.39 -26.87 -6.47
N MET A 368 1.06 -27.79 -7.17
CA MET A 368 2.03 -28.72 -6.56
C MET A 368 3.38 -28.02 -6.31
N LEU A 369 3.68 -27.64 -5.06
CA LEU A 369 5.00 -27.11 -4.69
C LEU A 369 6.07 -28.20 -4.69
N ASN A 370 5.79 -29.34 -4.05
CA ASN A 370 6.65 -30.51 -4.02
C ASN A 370 5.85 -31.78 -3.66
N ILE A 371 6.52 -32.94 -3.58
CA ILE A 371 5.94 -34.25 -3.29
C ILE A 371 5.05 -34.30 -2.03
N ASN A 372 5.34 -33.50 -1.00
CA ASN A 372 4.65 -33.53 0.29
C ASN A 372 3.86 -32.24 0.60
N SER A 373 3.78 -31.26 -0.31
CA SER A 373 2.99 -30.05 -0.06
C SER A 373 2.40 -29.41 -1.32
N ILE A 374 1.16 -28.96 -1.18
CA ILE A 374 0.42 -28.17 -2.18
C ILE A 374 0.21 -26.76 -1.67
N GLU A 375 0.29 -25.79 -2.57
CA GLU A 375 -0.19 -24.44 -2.34
C GLU A 375 -1.63 -24.32 -2.82
N ILE A 376 -2.47 -23.68 -2.03
CA ILE A 376 -3.88 -23.45 -2.32
C ILE A 376 -4.08 -21.93 -2.32
N THR A 377 -4.47 -21.36 -3.46
CA THR A 377 -4.57 -19.89 -3.64
C THR A 377 -5.97 -19.48 -4.08
N TRP A 378 -6.39 -18.25 -3.74
CA TRP A 378 -7.68 -17.72 -4.16
C TRP A 378 -7.61 -16.21 -4.43
N SER A 379 -8.52 -15.73 -5.27
CA SER A 379 -8.63 -14.29 -5.58
C SER A 379 -9.07 -13.51 -4.34
N ARG A 380 -8.43 -12.37 -4.08
CA ARG A 380 -8.89 -11.43 -3.04
C ARG A 380 -10.23 -10.82 -3.46
N LEU A 381 -11.27 -11.05 -2.68
CA LEU A 381 -12.52 -10.30 -2.74
C LEU A 381 -12.26 -8.89 -2.15
N ILE A 382 -12.65 -7.86 -2.91
CA ILE A 382 -12.63 -6.46 -2.49
C ILE A 382 -14.08 -6.01 -2.41
N LEU A 383 -14.46 -5.31 -1.33
CA LEU A 383 -15.82 -4.87 -1.09
C LEU A 383 -15.89 -3.34 -1.01
N ASP A 384 -16.82 -2.73 -1.75
CA ASP A 384 -17.13 -1.29 -1.67
C ASP A 384 -17.47 -0.84 -0.24
N SER A 385 -18.00 -1.74 0.59
CA SER A 385 -18.32 -1.50 2.01
C SER A 385 -17.11 -1.23 2.91
N GLY A 386 -15.90 -1.61 2.49
CA GLY A 386 -14.69 -1.54 3.33
C GLY A 386 -14.67 -2.53 4.50
N LEU A 387 -15.56 -3.52 4.51
CA LEU A 387 -15.54 -4.61 5.50
C LEU A 387 -14.37 -5.58 5.24
N GLU A 388 -13.71 -6.04 6.31
CA GLU A 388 -12.63 -7.01 6.21
C GLU A 388 -13.19 -8.43 5.94
N VAL A 389 -12.72 -9.05 4.84
CA VAL A 389 -13.13 -10.39 4.43
C VAL A 389 -12.27 -11.45 5.10
N THR A 390 -12.89 -12.26 5.97
CA THR A 390 -12.30 -13.49 6.51
C THR A 390 -12.63 -14.67 5.60
N TYR A 391 -11.58 -15.28 5.04
CA TYR A 391 -11.65 -16.53 4.30
C TYR A 391 -11.64 -17.72 5.26
N SER A 392 -12.30 -18.81 4.89
CA SER A 392 -12.23 -20.11 5.58
C SER A 392 -12.11 -21.23 4.53
N LEU A 393 -11.03 -22.01 4.60
CA LEU A 393 -10.71 -23.07 3.64
C LEU A 393 -10.95 -24.45 4.28
N PHE A 394 -11.60 -25.36 3.56
CA PHE A 394 -11.94 -26.71 4.04
C PHE A 394 -11.48 -27.80 3.06
N ASP A 395 -11.02 -28.95 3.58
CA ASP A 395 -10.95 -30.24 2.85
C ASP A 395 -12.17 -31.08 3.28
N GLY A 396 -13.18 -31.17 2.42
CA GLY A 396 -14.51 -31.64 2.82
C GLY A 396 -15.10 -30.76 3.93
N ASP A 397 -15.41 -31.34 5.09
CA ASP A 397 -15.88 -30.63 6.29
C ASP A 397 -14.74 -30.19 7.25
N LYS A 398 -13.48 -30.58 6.98
CA LYS A 398 -12.36 -30.23 7.84
C LYS A 398 -11.84 -28.83 7.50
N LEU A 399 -12.04 -27.86 8.41
CA LEU A 399 -11.38 -26.56 8.35
C LEU A 399 -9.84 -26.72 8.39
N LEU A 400 -9.15 -26.07 7.46
CA LEU A 400 -7.69 -26.05 7.34
C LEU A 400 -7.08 -24.67 7.66
N TYR A 401 -7.79 -23.60 7.29
CA TYR A 401 -7.35 -22.22 7.46
C TYR A 401 -8.55 -21.30 7.71
N LYS A 402 -8.34 -20.27 8.54
CA LYS A 402 -9.26 -19.13 8.68
C LYS A 402 -8.46 -17.84 8.90
N GLY A 403 -8.71 -16.81 8.10
CA GLY A 403 -8.00 -15.52 8.17
C GLY A 403 -8.11 -14.65 6.91
N PRO A 404 -7.34 -13.55 6.80
CA PRO A 404 -7.45 -12.54 5.73
C PRO A 404 -6.51 -12.78 4.51
N ASP A 405 -5.69 -13.83 4.55
CA ASP A 405 -4.73 -14.17 3.51
C ASP A 405 -5.41 -14.80 2.27
N CYS A 406 -4.68 -14.83 1.17
CA CYS A 406 -5.15 -15.34 -0.12
C CYS A 406 -4.44 -16.63 -0.57
N SER A 407 -3.66 -17.23 0.33
CA SER A 407 -2.97 -18.50 0.09
C SER A 407 -2.82 -19.32 1.38
N TYR A 408 -2.74 -20.63 1.23
CA TYR A 408 -2.45 -21.59 2.30
C TYR A 408 -1.63 -22.75 1.76
N VAL A 409 -0.57 -23.13 2.47
CA VAL A 409 0.27 -24.29 2.12
C VAL A 409 -0.12 -25.48 2.99
N LEU A 410 -0.70 -26.50 2.38
CA LEU A 410 -0.97 -27.77 3.04
C LEU A 410 0.28 -28.65 2.96
N ALA A 411 0.93 -28.88 4.10
CA ALA A 411 2.05 -29.81 4.25
C ALA A 411 1.58 -31.24 4.57
N GLU A 412 2.52 -32.20 4.46
CA GLU A 412 2.31 -33.64 4.71
C GLU A 412 1.16 -34.26 3.89
N VAL A 413 1.08 -33.84 2.63
CA VAL A 413 0.12 -34.34 1.65
C VAL A 413 0.30 -35.84 1.42
N LYS A 414 -0.81 -36.58 1.42
CA LYS A 414 -0.82 -38.03 1.22
C LYS A 414 -0.98 -38.38 -0.26
N LEU A 415 -0.02 -39.12 -0.78
CA LEU A 415 -0.09 -39.68 -2.14
C LEU A 415 -1.30 -40.61 -2.28
N CYS A 416 -1.95 -40.58 -3.45
CA CYS A 416 -3.19 -41.30 -3.77
C CYS A 416 -4.36 -41.02 -2.81
N LYS A 417 -4.37 -39.87 -2.11
CA LYS A 417 -5.58 -39.29 -1.52
C LYS A 417 -6.17 -38.26 -2.48
N GLU A 418 -7.49 -38.33 -2.63
CA GLU A 418 -8.31 -37.24 -3.17
C GLU A 418 -8.56 -36.17 -2.08
N TYR A 419 -8.36 -34.91 -2.42
CA TYR A 419 -8.65 -33.74 -1.60
C TYR A 419 -9.74 -32.91 -2.27
N ALA A 420 -10.68 -32.39 -1.49
CA ALA A 420 -11.87 -31.71 -1.99
C ALA A 420 -11.98 -30.32 -1.35
N PHE A 421 -11.35 -29.33 -1.98
CA PHE A 421 -11.20 -27.99 -1.39
C PHE A 421 -12.38 -27.08 -1.70
N ARG A 422 -12.96 -26.47 -0.66
CA ARG A 422 -13.94 -25.38 -0.79
C ARG A 422 -13.57 -24.20 0.08
N LEU A 423 -13.88 -23.00 -0.42
CA LEU A 423 -13.64 -21.72 0.22
C LEU A 423 -14.97 -21.10 0.67
N HIS A 424 -15.01 -20.54 1.87
CA HIS A 424 -16.11 -19.71 2.37
C HIS A 424 -15.57 -18.31 2.67
N VAL A 425 -16.41 -17.29 2.44
CA VAL A 425 -16.12 -15.89 2.76
C VAL A 425 -17.12 -15.37 3.78
N SER A 426 -16.64 -14.58 4.73
CA SER A 426 -17.43 -13.98 5.79
C SER A 426 -16.90 -12.60 6.15
N THR A 427 -17.76 -11.71 6.63
CA THR A 427 -17.39 -10.42 7.23
C THR A 427 -18.06 -10.29 8.59
N GLU A 428 -17.81 -9.20 9.30
CA GLU A 428 -18.75 -8.77 10.34
C GLU A 428 -20.15 -8.65 9.71
N GLY A 429 -21.17 -9.30 10.30
CA GLY A 429 -22.57 -9.23 9.87
C GLY A 429 -22.98 -9.98 8.59
N ASP A 430 -22.09 -10.70 7.88
CA ASP A 430 -22.46 -11.42 6.64
C ASP A 430 -21.68 -12.74 6.45
N HIS A 431 -22.37 -13.76 5.93
CA HIS A 431 -21.86 -15.11 5.69
C HIS A 431 -22.17 -15.52 4.24
N GLY A 432 -21.17 -15.36 3.37
CA GLY A 432 -21.31 -15.67 1.95
C GLY A 432 -21.42 -17.16 1.66
N LEU A 433 -21.84 -17.48 0.42
CA LEU A 433 -21.91 -18.86 -0.04
C LEU A 433 -20.52 -19.52 -0.10
N TYR A 434 -20.50 -20.86 -0.07
CA TYR A 434 -19.29 -21.62 -0.38
C TYR A 434 -18.96 -21.53 -1.88
N SER A 435 -17.68 -21.55 -2.21
CA SER A 435 -17.19 -21.74 -3.58
C SER A 435 -17.66 -23.08 -4.16
N ASP A 436 -17.50 -23.24 -5.47
CA ASP A 436 -17.44 -24.59 -6.05
C ASP A 436 -16.23 -25.35 -5.49
N VAL A 437 -16.31 -26.69 -5.54
CA VAL A 437 -15.28 -27.58 -4.97
C VAL A 437 -14.17 -27.80 -5.99
N THR A 438 -12.92 -27.53 -5.60
CA THR A 438 -11.73 -27.92 -6.35
C THR A 438 -11.24 -29.27 -5.84
N THR A 439 -11.49 -30.33 -6.62
CA THR A 439 -10.99 -31.68 -6.34
C THR A 439 -9.61 -31.88 -6.95
N VAL A 440 -8.67 -32.44 -6.17
CA VAL A 440 -7.34 -32.85 -6.66
C VAL A 440 -6.98 -34.24 -6.13
N ASN A 441 -6.47 -35.09 -7.02
CA ASN A 441 -5.89 -36.40 -6.67
C ASN A 441 -4.36 -36.29 -6.79
N VAL A 442 -3.64 -36.53 -5.69
CA VAL A 442 -2.19 -36.33 -5.62
C VAL A 442 -1.47 -37.64 -5.92
N GLU A 443 -1.30 -37.96 -7.19
CA GLU A 443 -0.59 -39.17 -7.64
C GLU A 443 0.92 -38.95 -7.85
N GLU A 444 1.71 -40.03 -7.74
CA GLU A 444 3.04 -40.04 -8.33
C GLU A 444 2.96 -39.89 -9.87
N SER A 445 3.99 -39.28 -10.46
CA SER A 445 4.25 -39.29 -11.91
C SER A 445 5.77 -39.35 -12.16
N VAL A 446 6.21 -39.17 -13.41
CA VAL A 446 7.64 -39.24 -13.77
C VAL A 446 8.41 -37.96 -13.36
N PRO A 447 9.66 -38.05 -12.90
CA PRO A 447 10.45 -36.87 -12.51
C PRO A 447 10.77 -35.88 -13.64
N SER A 448 11.11 -34.64 -13.27
CA SER A 448 11.94 -33.78 -14.12
C SER A 448 13.34 -34.37 -14.32
N CYS A 449 14.17 -33.74 -15.16
CA CYS A 449 15.58 -34.12 -15.26
C CYS A 449 16.36 -33.81 -13.95
N PRO A 450 17.41 -34.60 -13.64
CA PRO A 450 18.44 -34.23 -12.68
C PRO A 450 19.16 -32.94 -13.12
N PHE A 451 19.41 -32.01 -12.19
CA PHE A 451 20.13 -30.77 -12.47
C PHE A 451 21.63 -30.88 -12.12
N ASP A 452 22.44 -29.91 -12.57
CA ASP A 452 23.87 -29.82 -12.24
C ASP A 452 24.66 -31.11 -12.61
N PHE A 453 24.34 -31.70 -13.76
CA PHE A 453 25.02 -32.88 -14.29
C PHE A 453 26.39 -32.48 -14.88
N ARG A 454 27.47 -32.97 -14.26
CA ARG A 454 28.85 -32.48 -14.47
C ARG A 454 29.91 -33.56 -14.32
N VAL A 455 31.11 -33.27 -14.81
CA VAL A 455 32.32 -34.04 -14.51
C VAL A 455 32.92 -33.56 -13.18
N ILE A 456 33.35 -34.50 -12.32
CA ILE A 456 34.06 -34.24 -11.06
C ILE A 456 35.41 -34.98 -10.95
N GLY A 457 35.85 -35.62 -12.03
CA GLY A 457 37.16 -36.25 -12.17
C GLY A 457 37.36 -36.74 -13.60
N CYS A 458 38.57 -36.58 -14.14
CA CYS A 458 38.91 -36.96 -15.52
C CYS A 458 40.27 -37.65 -15.57
N SER A 459 40.39 -38.63 -16.44
CA SER A 459 41.65 -39.25 -16.85
C SER A 459 41.57 -39.62 -18.35
N PRO A 460 42.67 -40.12 -18.96
CA PRO A 460 42.64 -40.57 -20.35
C PRO A 460 41.68 -41.73 -20.65
N THR A 461 41.29 -42.52 -19.64
CA THR A 461 40.44 -43.72 -19.84
C THR A 461 39.19 -43.76 -18.97
N GLN A 462 38.97 -42.77 -18.09
CA GLN A 462 37.85 -42.73 -17.16
C GLN A 462 37.29 -41.31 -16.95
N LEU A 463 35.99 -41.21 -16.73
CA LEU A 463 35.30 -39.97 -16.32
C LEU A 463 34.43 -40.24 -15.09
N LYS A 464 34.60 -39.44 -14.03
CA LYS A 464 33.70 -39.45 -12.86
C LYS A 464 32.64 -38.38 -13.03
N LEU A 465 31.38 -38.79 -13.11
CA LEU A 465 30.22 -37.93 -13.33
C LEU A 465 29.44 -37.75 -12.02
N ALA A 466 28.78 -36.61 -11.83
CA ALA A 466 27.89 -36.33 -10.70
C ALA A 466 26.70 -35.44 -11.09
N TRP A 467 25.61 -35.52 -10.34
CA TRP A 467 24.36 -34.77 -10.58
C TRP A 467 23.59 -34.55 -9.27
N ASN A 468 22.68 -33.56 -9.25
CA ASN A 468 21.75 -33.34 -8.15
C ASN A 468 20.37 -33.95 -8.45
N PRO A 469 19.54 -34.26 -7.43
CA PRO A 469 18.18 -34.79 -7.64
C PRO A 469 17.29 -33.87 -8.49
N PRO A 470 16.23 -34.39 -9.14
CA PRO A 470 15.31 -33.56 -9.92
C PRO A 470 14.65 -32.44 -9.10
N ALA A 471 14.50 -31.25 -9.70
CA ALA A 471 13.81 -30.12 -9.07
C ALA A 471 12.30 -30.38 -8.86
N LYS A 472 11.69 -31.21 -9.71
CA LYS A 472 10.34 -31.77 -9.50
C LYS A 472 10.44 -33.32 -9.46
N PRO A 473 10.60 -33.93 -8.27
CA PRO A 473 10.76 -35.38 -8.14
C PRO A 473 9.51 -36.17 -8.54
N ASN A 474 8.32 -35.60 -8.35
CA ASN A 474 7.01 -36.16 -8.71
C ASN A 474 6.69 -37.55 -8.10
N GLY A 475 7.48 -38.01 -7.13
CA GLY A 475 7.35 -39.33 -6.49
C GLY A 475 8.66 -39.71 -5.80
N ILE A 476 8.70 -40.87 -5.15
CA ILE A 476 9.91 -41.37 -4.49
C ILE A 476 10.91 -41.86 -5.53
N ILE A 477 12.02 -41.13 -5.70
CA ILE A 477 13.12 -41.54 -6.58
C ILE A 477 13.69 -42.88 -6.11
N LYS A 478 13.64 -43.89 -7.00
CA LYS A 478 14.14 -45.25 -6.74
C LYS A 478 15.58 -45.45 -7.21
N CYS A 479 15.94 -44.86 -8.35
CA CYS A 479 17.28 -44.92 -8.93
C CYS A 479 17.49 -43.79 -9.95
N TYR A 480 18.75 -43.65 -10.38
CA TYR A 480 19.19 -42.91 -11.55
C TYR A 480 19.71 -43.87 -12.61
N MET A 481 19.39 -43.62 -13.88
CA MET A 481 19.93 -44.35 -15.02
C MET A 481 20.87 -43.44 -15.80
N VAL A 482 22.13 -43.86 -15.97
CA VAL A 482 23.15 -43.12 -16.74
C VAL A 482 23.34 -43.79 -18.09
N TYR A 483 23.48 -42.96 -19.12
CA TYR A 483 23.59 -43.37 -20.52
C TYR A 483 24.87 -42.80 -21.15
N LYS A 484 25.42 -43.50 -22.14
CA LYS A 484 26.49 -43.04 -23.04
C LYS A 484 25.95 -43.13 -24.47
N GLY A 485 25.60 -41.99 -25.07
CA GLY A 485 24.61 -41.97 -26.16
C GLY A 485 23.28 -42.57 -25.68
N ASP A 486 22.70 -43.49 -26.44
CA ASP A 486 21.43 -44.16 -26.06
C ASP A 486 21.59 -45.44 -25.25
N ALA A 487 22.81 -45.97 -25.10
CA ALA A 487 23.06 -47.16 -24.29
C ALA A 487 23.08 -46.80 -22.79
N VAL A 488 22.29 -47.51 -21.98
CA VAL A 488 22.42 -47.49 -20.51
C VAL A 488 23.78 -48.09 -20.15
N ILE A 489 24.55 -47.38 -19.33
CA ILE A 489 25.87 -47.83 -18.86
C ILE A 489 25.91 -48.09 -17.35
N GLU A 490 25.00 -47.48 -16.57
CA GLU A 490 24.97 -47.57 -15.11
C GLU A 490 23.52 -47.42 -14.63
N THR A 491 23.15 -48.05 -13.52
CA THR A 491 21.89 -47.78 -12.81
C THR A 491 22.12 -47.87 -11.31
N THR A 492 22.10 -46.72 -10.65
CA THR A 492 22.55 -46.57 -9.26
C THR A 492 21.54 -45.78 -8.41
N SER A 493 21.61 -45.94 -7.09
CA SER A 493 20.92 -45.06 -6.14
C SER A 493 21.77 -43.84 -5.74
N GLU A 494 23.07 -43.85 -6.06
CA GLU A 494 23.98 -42.75 -5.81
C GLU A 494 23.78 -41.57 -6.76
N ARG A 495 24.46 -40.46 -6.45
CA ARG A 495 24.43 -39.20 -7.21
C ARG A 495 25.68 -38.98 -8.07
N SER A 496 26.44 -40.05 -8.28
CA SER A 496 27.66 -40.08 -9.10
C SER A 496 27.92 -41.47 -9.64
N CYS A 497 28.70 -41.57 -10.73
CA CYS A 497 29.24 -42.81 -11.25
C CYS A 497 30.66 -42.59 -11.82
N ILE A 498 31.41 -43.68 -12.02
CA ILE A 498 32.68 -43.66 -12.75
C ILE A 498 32.48 -44.45 -14.04
N VAL A 499 32.71 -43.80 -15.18
CA VAL A 499 32.64 -44.42 -16.51
C VAL A 499 34.05 -44.71 -16.98
N SER A 500 34.46 -45.98 -16.92
CA SER A 500 35.79 -46.46 -17.32
C SER A 500 35.78 -47.07 -18.73
N GLY A 501 36.97 -47.39 -19.27
CA GLY A 501 37.11 -48.01 -20.59
C GLY A 501 36.85 -47.02 -21.74
N LEU A 502 37.13 -45.74 -21.52
CA LEU A 502 37.05 -44.69 -22.53
C LEU A 502 38.36 -44.60 -23.33
N THR A 503 38.29 -44.06 -24.55
CA THR A 503 39.46 -43.76 -25.38
C THR A 503 40.06 -42.41 -24.95
N PRO A 504 41.40 -42.26 -24.88
CA PRO A 504 42.05 -40.97 -24.64
C PRO A 504 41.71 -39.89 -25.67
N SER A 505 41.83 -38.62 -25.23
CA SER A 505 41.63 -37.41 -26.05
C SER A 505 40.33 -37.41 -26.87
N LYS A 506 39.23 -37.97 -26.33
CA LYS A 506 37.96 -38.20 -27.06
C LYS A 506 36.74 -37.70 -26.30
N SER A 507 35.87 -36.98 -27.00
CA SER A 507 34.58 -36.49 -26.49
C SER A 507 33.50 -37.57 -26.50
N TYR A 508 32.69 -37.59 -25.44
CA TYR A 508 31.54 -38.47 -25.25
C TYR A 508 30.33 -37.65 -24.79
N VAL A 509 29.13 -38.03 -25.24
CA VAL A 509 27.86 -37.48 -24.75
C VAL A 509 27.25 -38.47 -23.77
N PHE A 510 26.92 -37.96 -22.59
CA PHE A 510 26.25 -38.69 -21.52
C PHE A 510 24.87 -38.11 -21.23
N HIS A 511 23.98 -38.96 -20.74
CA HIS A 511 22.70 -38.53 -20.19
C HIS A 511 22.44 -39.18 -18.83
N VAL A 512 21.64 -38.52 -18.00
CA VAL A 512 21.13 -39.12 -16.76
C VAL A 512 19.66 -38.76 -16.56
N CYS A 513 18.84 -39.74 -16.16
CA CYS A 513 17.47 -39.49 -15.69
C CYS A 513 17.24 -40.17 -14.33
N ALA A 514 16.22 -39.70 -13.60
CA ALA A 514 15.77 -40.31 -12.35
C ALA A 514 14.46 -41.09 -12.59
N CYS A 515 14.18 -42.09 -11.75
CA CYS A 515 13.01 -42.96 -11.89
C CYS A 515 12.15 -43.01 -10.62
N THR A 516 10.82 -42.97 -10.77
CA THR A 516 9.81 -43.21 -9.71
C THR A 516 9.08 -44.53 -9.95
N SER A 517 8.06 -44.87 -9.14
CA SER A 517 7.23 -46.06 -9.41
C SER A 517 6.51 -46.00 -10.75
N LYS A 518 6.24 -44.77 -11.24
CA LYS A 518 5.49 -44.48 -12.47
C LYS A 518 6.36 -44.43 -13.74
N GLY A 519 7.69 -44.53 -13.61
CA GLY A 519 8.60 -44.65 -14.75
C GLY A 519 9.80 -43.70 -14.71
N LYS A 520 10.36 -43.45 -15.90
CA LYS A 520 11.60 -42.70 -16.11
C LYS A 520 11.31 -41.23 -16.40
N GLY A 521 11.98 -40.35 -15.67
CA GLY A 521 11.91 -38.90 -15.88
C GLY A 521 12.71 -38.42 -17.10
N ALA A 522 12.67 -37.12 -17.33
CA ALA A 522 13.43 -36.50 -18.43
C ALA A 522 14.95 -36.71 -18.28
N LYS A 523 15.66 -36.80 -19.42
CA LYS A 523 17.12 -36.91 -19.47
C LYS A 523 17.78 -35.53 -19.31
N SER A 524 18.75 -35.41 -18.41
CA SER A 524 19.79 -34.38 -18.44
C SER A 524 20.86 -34.74 -19.48
N CYS A 525 21.69 -33.79 -19.91
CA CYS A 525 22.71 -33.99 -20.96
C CYS A 525 24.05 -33.36 -20.57
N LEU A 526 25.16 -34.05 -20.85
CA LEU A 526 26.53 -33.59 -20.61
C LEU A 526 27.45 -34.08 -21.72
N SER A 527 28.18 -33.18 -22.37
CA SER A 527 29.31 -33.53 -23.24
C SER A 527 30.61 -33.40 -22.46
N ALA A 528 31.46 -34.42 -22.50
CA ALA A 528 32.70 -34.48 -21.73
C ALA A 528 33.80 -35.23 -22.49
N SER A 529 35.05 -34.75 -22.38
CA SER A 529 36.22 -35.35 -23.02
C SER A 529 37.16 -35.98 -22.01
N THR A 530 37.76 -37.12 -22.37
CA THR A 530 38.91 -37.69 -21.67
C THR A 530 40.16 -36.82 -21.84
N ALA A 531 41.06 -36.87 -20.86
CA ALA A 531 42.33 -36.14 -20.87
C ALA A 531 43.31 -36.70 -21.93
N ASP A 532 44.33 -35.91 -22.27
CA ASP A 532 45.43 -36.41 -23.10
C ASP A 532 46.44 -37.20 -22.24
N PRO A 533 46.97 -38.35 -22.69
CA PRO A 533 48.01 -39.07 -21.95
C PRO A 533 49.27 -38.22 -21.70
N GLY A 534 49.54 -37.24 -22.56
CA GLY A 534 50.67 -36.32 -22.44
C GLY A 534 50.50 -35.24 -21.37
N ASP A 535 49.27 -34.90 -20.95
CA ASP A 535 49.00 -33.93 -19.86
C ASP A 535 49.53 -34.43 -18.50
N HIS A 536 49.81 -35.74 -18.42
CA HIS A 536 50.19 -36.47 -17.22
C HIS A 536 51.60 -37.08 -17.30
N ALA A 537 52.35 -36.75 -18.35
CA ALA A 537 53.72 -37.19 -18.57
C ALA A 537 54.76 -36.33 -17.79
N PRO A 538 56.02 -36.81 -17.62
CA PRO A 538 57.07 -36.03 -16.97
C PRO A 538 57.41 -34.76 -17.76
N SER A 539 57.60 -33.65 -17.06
CA SER A 539 57.79 -32.33 -17.66
C SER A 539 59.29 -32.03 -17.93
N LYS A 540 59.56 -30.99 -18.73
CA LYS A 540 60.91 -30.43 -18.99
C LYS A 540 62.02 -31.45 -19.34
N LEU A 541 61.74 -32.47 -20.15
CA LEU A 541 62.78 -33.36 -20.69
C LEU A 541 63.86 -32.53 -21.44
N THR A 542 65.09 -32.63 -20.98
CA THR A 542 66.21 -31.78 -21.39
C THR A 542 67.47 -32.62 -21.65
N LEU A 543 68.13 -32.37 -22.79
CA LEU A 543 69.25 -33.17 -23.32
C LEU A 543 70.50 -32.29 -23.46
N ASN A 544 71.48 -32.51 -22.57
CA ASN A 544 72.70 -31.72 -22.46
C ASN A 544 73.91 -32.55 -22.91
N VAL A 545 74.55 -32.17 -24.02
CA VAL A 545 75.70 -32.89 -24.59
C VAL A 545 76.94 -32.58 -23.76
N LEU A 546 77.61 -33.61 -23.23
CA LEU A 546 78.83 -33.45 -22.42
C LEU A 546 80.12 -33.65 -23.25
N GLY A 547 80.02 -34.32 -24.40
CA GLY A 547 81.15 -34.50 -25.32
C GLY A 547 80.79 -35.34 -26.55
N ARG A 548 81.82 -35.85 -27.23
CA ARG A 548 81.68 -36.72 -28.41
C ARG A 548 80.83 -37.97 -28.17
N ASN A 549 80.94 -38.58 -26.98
CA ASN A 549 80.36 -39.89 -26.68
C ASN A 549 79.41 -39.89 -25.47
N GLU A 550 79.07 -38.73 -24.87
CA GLU A 550 78.27 -38.66 -23.64
C GLU A 550 77.26 -37.50 -23.61
N MET A 551 76.10 -37.76 -22.99
CA MET A 551 74.99 -36.81 -22.85
C MET A 551 74.32 -36.99 -21.47
N PHE A 552 74.09 -35.88 -20.77
CA PHE A 552 73.32 -35.82 -19.53
C PHE A 552 71.87 -35.44 -19.84
N ILE A 553 70.92 -36.22 -19.34
CA ILE A 553 69.50 -36.11 -19.66
C ILE A 553 68.75 -35.91 -18.34
N THR A 554 67.85 -34.92 -18.29
CA THR A 554 67.14 -34.51 -17.08
C THR A 554 65.66 -34.29 -17.35
N TRP A 555 64.80 -34.53 -16.35
CA TRP A 555 63.35 -34.31 -16.45
C TRP A 555 62.75 -33.93 -15.09
N ASP A 556 61.66 -33.17 -15.12
CA ASP A 556 60.85 -32.83 -13.97
C ASP A 556 59.68 -33.81 -13.80
N MET A 557 59.05 -33.77 -12.63
CA MET A 557 57.86 -34.57 -12.32
C MET A 557 56.66 -34.11 -13.19
N PRO A 558 55.63 -34.97 -13.44
CA PRO A 558 54.39 -34.52 -14.08
C PRO A 558 53.71 -33.42 -13.27
N GLU A 559 53.16 -32.41 -13.95
CA GLU A 559 52.44 -31.31 -13.27
C GLU A 559 51.11 -31.77 -12.65
N VAL A 560 50.47 -32.78 -13.26
CA VAL A 560 49.31 -33.50 -12.70
C VAL A 560 49.56 -35.00 -12.80
N SER A 561 49.96 -35.64 -11.69
CA SER A 561 50.19 -37.09 -11.67
C SER A 561 48.88 -37.89 -11.66
N LEU A 562 48.67 -38.77 -12.65
CA LEU A 562 47.62 -39.78 -12.59
C LEU A 562 47.95 -40.84 -11.54
N GLY A 563 47.22 -40.84 -10.44
CA GLY A 563 47.39 -41.84 -9.39
C GLY A 563 48.80 -41.84 -8.77
N ARG A 564 49.29 -43.02 -8.39
CA ARG A 564 50.58 -43.17 -7.70
C ARG A 564 51.71 -43.42 -8.69
N LEU A 565 52.67 -42.50 -8.78
CA LEU A 565 53.93 -42.70 -9.52
C LEU A 565 54.75 -43.82 -8.87
N PHE A 566 55.33 -44.70 -9.69
CA PHE A 566 56.25 -45.77 -9.28
C PHE A 566 57.68 -45.51 -9.77
N ASN A 567 57.88 -45.27 -11.07
CA ASN A 567 59.17 -45.08 -11.71
C ASN A 567 59.05 -44.18 -12.95
N PHE A 568 60.19 -43.71 -13.45
CA PHE A 568 60.35 -43.14 -14.78
C PHE A 568 61.04 -44.13 -15.72
N GLU A 569 60.63 -44.13 -16.99
CA GLU A 569 61.26 -44.90 -18.07
C GLU A 569 61.74 -43.94 -19.17
N LEU A 570 63.05 -43.91 -19.43
CA LEU A 570 63.67 -43.11 -20.49
C LEU A 570 63.97 -44.00 -21.69
N CYS A 571 63.32 -43.69 -22.81
CA CYS A 571 63.62 -44.29 -24.11
C CYS A 571 64.55 -43.36 -24.91
N MET A 572 65.57 -43.93 -25.56
CA MET A 572 66.44 -43.26 -26.52
C MET A 572 66.45 -44.05 -27.83
N ASN A 573 66.16 -43.39 -28.95
CA ASN A 573 65.98 -44.00 -30.29
C ASN A 573 65.10 -45.27 -30.25
N GLY A 574 64.00 -45.21 -29.50
CA GLY A 574 63.03 -46.31 -29.36
C GLY A 574 63.44 -47.46 -28.43
N ARG A 575 64.55 -47.33 -27.69
CA ARG A 575 65.02 -48.35 -26.72
C ARG A 575 65.08 -47.78 -25.31
N VAL A 576 64.59 -48.51 -24.32
CA VAL A 576 64.75 -48.14 -22.90
C VAL A 576 66.24 -48.12 -22.55
N VAL A 577 66.71 -46.99 -22.02
CA VAL A 577 68.10 -46.79 -21.55
C VAL A 577 68.18 -46.53 -20.05
N TYR A 578 67.08 -46.14 -19.41
CA TYR A 578 66.96 -46.01 -17.96
C TYR A 578 65.54 -46.38 -17.50
N LEU A 579 65.44 -47.05 -16.35
CA LEU A 579 64.19 -47.35 -15.64
C LEU A 579 64.45 -47.24 -14.14
N GLY A 580 63.76 -46.33 -13.44
CA GLY A 580 63.97 -46.09 -12.01
C GLY A 580 63.36 -44.77 -11.50
N PRO A 581 63.58 -44.41 -10.22
CA PRO A 581 62.95 -43.25 -9.58
C PRO A 581 63.68 -41.91 -9.79
N ASP A 582 64.89 -41.93 -10.36
CA ASP A 582 65.72 -40.73 -10.53
C ASP A 582 65.15 -39.79 -11.59
N ARG A 583 65.58 -38.53 -11.54
CA ARG A 583 65.19 -37.45 -12.47
C ARG A 583 66.28 -37.08 -13.47
N SER A 584 67.32 -37.91 -13.56
CA SER A 584 68.50 -37.66 -14.37
C SER A 584 69.21 -38.95 -14.76
N PHE A 585 69.78 -38.97 -15.97
CA PHE A 585 70.55 -40.10 -16.48
C PHE A 585 71.71 -39.62 -17.37
N THR A 586 72.89 -40.22 -17.22
CA THR A 586 74.05 -39.95 -18.08
C THR A 586 74.20 -41.06 -19.10
N ALA A 587 73.74 -40.83 -20.32
CA ALA A 587 73.97 -41.72 -21.44
C ALA A 587 75.45 -41.63 -21.88
N ARG A 588 76.16 -42.76 -21.87
CA ARG A 588 77.58 -42.88 -22.22
C ARG A 588 77.77 -43.85 -23.40
N ARG A 589 78.95 -43.81 -24.02
CA ARG A 589 79.30 -44.63 -25.21
C ARG A 589 78.43 -44.34 -26.44
N LEU A 590 77.90 -43.13 -26.53
CA LEU A 590 77.21 -42.62 -27.73
C LEU A 590 78.20 -42.50 -28.90
N THR A 591 77.69 -42.57 -30.12
CA THR A 591 78.48 -42.34 -31.34
C THR A 591 78.64 -40.83 -31.54
N ALA A 592 79.83 -40.40 -31.98
CA ALA A 592 80.10 -39.01 -32.33
C ALA A 592 79.23 -38.52 -33.50
N ASN A 593 78.96 -37.22 -33.57
CA ASN A 593 78.19 -36.56 -34.65
C ASN A 593 76.84 -37.24 -34.98
N THR A 594 76.19 -37.87 -34.00
CA THR A 594 74.96 -38.69 -34.16
C THR A 594 73.81 -38.09 -33.38
N GLU A 595 72.60 -38.13 -33.96
CA GLU A 595 71.39 -37.59 -33.34
C GLU A 595 70.63 -38.66 -32.55
N TYR A 596 70.11 -38.25 -31.40
CA TYR A 596 69.40 -39.09 -30.44
C TYR A 596 68.07 -38.42 -30.05
N THR A 597 66.98 -39.13 -30.31
CA THR A 597 65.61 -38.79 -29.90
C THR A 597 65.29 -39.49 -28.60
N CYS A 598 64.86 -38.74 -27.58
CA CYS A 598 64.46 -39.30 -26.29
C CYS A 598 63.00 -39.00 -25.95
N THR A 599 62.32 -39.96 -25.34
CA THR A 599 61.04 -39.77 -24.64
C THR A 599 61.21 -40.20 -23.18
N ILE A 600 60.53 -39.53 -22.26
CA ILE A 600 60.49 -39.92 -20.85
C ILE A 600 59.05 -40.25 -20.48
N SER A 601 58.86 -41.32 -19.72
CA SER A 601 57.53 -41.78 -19.32
C SER A 601 57.39 -41.90 -17.81
N ALA A 602 56.25 -41.46 -17.27
CA ALA A 602 55.84 -41.76 -15.90
C ALA A 602 55.12 -43.12 -15.89
N ILE A 603 55.58 -44.06 -15.06
CA ILE A 603 54.88 -45.31 -14.79
C ILE A 603 54.12 -45.14 -13.48
N THR A 604 52.80 -45.24 -13.55
CA THR A 604 51.86 -44.94 -12.46
C THR A 604 50.89 -46.09 -12.19
N SER A 605 50.06 -45.98 -11.15
CA SER A 605 48.93 -46.90 -10.92
C SER A 605 47.91 -46.95 -12.06
N GLU A 606 47.79 -45.86 -12.84
CA GLU A 606 46.83 -45.76 -13.94
C GLU A 606 47.43 -46.10 -15.32
N GLY A 607 48.74 -46.38 -15.38
CA GLY A 607 49.46 -46.76 -16.60
C GLY A 607 50.73 -45.96 -16.88
N LYS A 608 51.19 -46.01 -18.14
CA LYS A 608 52.40 -45.31 -18.64
C LYS A 608 51.99 -44.03 -19.37
N CYS A 609 52.47 -42.86 -18.91
CA CYS A 609 52.25 -41.55 -19.53
C CYS A 609 53.56 -41.05 -20.15
N GLU A 610 53.66 -41.06 -21.48
CA GLU A 610 54.88 -40.72 -22.24
C GLU A 610 54.91 -39.26 -22.67
N SER A 611 56.09 -38.62 -22.56
CA SER A 611 56.33 -37.25 -22.99
C SER A 611 56.39 -37.12 -24.51
N LYS A 612 56.17 -35.89 -25.00
CA LYS A 612 56.58 -35.54 -26.37
C LYS A 612 58.10 -35.76 -26.54
N PRO A 613 58.57 -36.22 -27.72
CA PRO A 613 59.98 -36.53 -27.94
C PRO A 613 60.86 -35.28 -28.03
N VAL A 614 62.10 -35.38 -27.58
CA VAL A 614 63.12 -34.31 -27.63
C VAL A 614 64.39 -34.86 -28.28
N MET A 615 65.00 -34.10 -29.19
CA MET A 615 66.13 -34.56 -30.03
C MET A 615 67.41 -33.77 -29.75
N LYS A 616 68.58 -34.43 -29.77
CA LYS A 616 69.89 -33.79 -29.59
C LYS A 616 71.01 -34.56 -30.27
N LYS A 617 72.04 -33.84 -30.75
CA LYS A 617 73.17 -34.40 -31.52
C LYS A 617 74.50 -34.28 -30.78
N THR A 618 75.32 -35.34 -30.81
CA THR A 618 76.64 -35.41 -30.15
C THR A 618 77.74 -34.66 -30.93
N ALA A 619 78.86 -34.36 -30.25
CA ALA A 619 79.98 -33.62 -30.83
C ALA A 619 80.83 -34.45 -31.84
N LYS A 620 81.70 -33.76 -32.61
CA LYS A 620 82.67 -34.34 -33.56
C LYS A 620 83.97 -34.78 -32.88
N ASP A 621 84.92 -35.31 -33.66
CA ASP A 621 86.13 -36.01 -33.18
C ASP A 621 87.33 -35.73 -34.12
N GLU A 622 88.43 -35.16 -33.61
CA GLU A 622 89.64 -34.78 -34.36
C GLU A 622 90.89 -34.84 -33.47
N TYR A 623 92.03 -35.35 -33.99
CA TYR A 623 93.39 -35.19 -33.46
C TYR A 623 94.45 -35.60 -34.51
N GLU A 624 95.55 -34.85 -34.64
CA GLU A 624 96.64 -35.11 -35.59
C GLU A 624 97.87 -35.79 -34.95
N ASN A 625 98.78 -36.33 -35.77
CA ASN A 625 100.07 -36.86 -35.33
C ASN A 625 101.17 -36.72 -36.40
N THR A 626 102.33 -36.17 -36.03
CA THR A 626 103.59 -36.26 -36.80
C THR A 626 104.77 -36.45 -35.86
N THR A 627 105.82 -37.13 -36.32
CA THR A 627 107.04 -37.37 -35.52
C THR A 627 108.29 -37.25 -36.38
N ARG A 628 109.29 -36.51 -35.91
CA ARG A 628 110.69 -36.61 -36.35
C ARG A 628 111.65 -36.34 -35.19
N CYS A 629 112.89 -36.78 -35.34
CA CYS A 629 113.89 -37.00 -34.30
C CYS A 629 115.28 -36.59 -34.86
N LEU A 630 116.35 -36.32 -34.08
CA LEU A 630 116.61 -36.54 -32.64
C LEU A 630 117.73 -35.58 -32.12
N TYR A 631 117.93 -35.55 -30.80
CA TYR A 631 119.11 -35.12 -30.01
C TYR A 631 119.62 -33.66 -29.95
N SER A 632 119.42 -33.06 -28.77
CA SER A 632 120.35 -32.42 -27.79
C SER A 632 121.73 -31.86 -28.23
N PRO A 633 122.18 -30.76 -27.59
CA PRO A 633 122.96 -30.88 -26.34
C PRO A 633 122.44 -29.99 -25.19
N ALA A 634 122.97 -30.13 -23.96
CA ALA A 634 122.36 -29.55 -22.76
C ALA A 634 123.34 -28.82 -21.80
N ARG A 635 123.10 -27.51 -21.57
CA ARG A 635 123.35 -26.83 -20.27
C ARG A 635 122.73 -25.42 -20.16
N MET A 636 122.51 -24.98 -18.91
CA MET A 636 122.40 -23.60 -18.39
C MET A 636 121.18 -22.70 -18.73
N THR A 637 120.18 -22.75 -17.84
CA THR A 637 119.65 -21.63 -17.01
C THR A 637 119.48 -20.20 -17.58
N GLN A 638 118.20 -19.77 -17.72
CA GLN A 638 117.56 -18.48 -17.31
C GLN A 638 118.16 -17.09 -17.77
N PRO A 639 117.43 -15.94 -17.70
CA PRO A 639 116.03 -15.64 -17.27
C PRO A 639 115.17 -14.70 -18.19
N ILE A 640 113.85 -14.64 -17.93
CA ILE A 640 112.92 -13.45 -17.87
C ILE A 640 112.69 -12.47 -19.08
N ALA A 641 111.39 -12.26 -19.41
CA ALA A 641 110.65 -11.02 -19.85
C ALA A 641 110.38 -10.59 -21.35
N SER A 642 109.07 -10.36 -21.60
CA SER A 642 108.39 -9.14 -22.14
C SER A 642 108.28 -8.74 -23.65
N SER A 643 107.05 -8.88 -24.18
CA SER A 643 106.12 -7.78 -24.63
C SER A 643 105.97 -7.31 -26.10
N SER A 644 104.77 -6.74 -26.37
CA SER A 644 104.34 -5.84 -27.48
C SER A 644 103.96 -6.44 -28.86
N ILE A 645 103.05 -5.87 -29.71
CA ILE A 645 101.73 -5.17 -29.54
C ILE A 645 101.06 -4.94 -30.94
N ARG A 646 99.80 -4.42 -30.99
CA ARG A 646 99.01 -3.90 -32.16
C ARG A 646 98.29 -4.92 -33.08
N ASP A 647 97.14 -4.67 -33.72
CA ASP A 647 95.96 -3.74 -33.65
C ASP A 647 95.06 -4.09 -34.92
N VAL A 648 93.87 -3.61 -35.35
CA VAL A 648 92.71 -2.69 -35.04
C VAL A 648 91.65 -2.99 -36.16
N SER A 649 90.32 -2.79 -36.20
CA SER A 649 89.15 -2.35 -35.37
C SER A 649 87.85 -2.68 -36.21
N GLU A 650 86.58 -2.20 -36.12
CA GLU A 650 85.72 -1.36 -35.24
C GLU A 650 84.20 -1.52 -35.64
N LEU A 651 83.25 -1.00 -34.82
CA LEU A 651 81.83 -0.58 -35.10
C LEU A 651 80.80 -1.53 -35.85
N ALA A 652 79.46 -1.33 -35.82
CA ALA A 652 78.47 -0.93 -34.79
C ALA A 652 77.00 -1.02 -35.32
N ASP A 653 76.02 -0.92 -34.40
CA ASP A 653 74.63 -0.38 -34.51
C ASP A 653 73.69 -0.70 -35.71
N ARG A 654 72.42 -1.04 -35.39
CA ARG A 654 71.23 -0.15 -35.64
C ARG A 654 69.86 -0.70 -35.18
N LEU A 655 69.18 0.11 -34.33
CA LEU A 655 67.74 0.50 -34.33
C LEU A 655 66.62 -0.57 -34.38
N ARG A 656 65.65 -0.64 -33.43
CA ARG A 656 64.49 0.27 -33.14
C ARG A 656 63.49 0.36 -34.31
N ARG A 657 62.14 0.21 -34.21
CA ARG A 657 61.09 0.23 -33.13
C ARG A 657 60.05 -0.90 -33.39
N THR A 658 58.89 -1.11 -32.74
CA THR A 658 57.93 -0.41 -31.82
C THR A 658 57.37 -1.44 -30.78
N ARG A 659 57.04 -1.18 -29.51
CA ARG A 659 56.02 -0.29 -28.85
C ARG A 659 54.58 -0.56 -29.37
N THR A 660 53.67 -1.15 -28.60
CA THR A 660 52.95 -0.50 -27.47
C THR A 660 52.40 -1.46 -26.38
N GLN A 661 52.38 -0.97 -25.14
CA GLN A 661 51.48 -1.34 -24.02
C GLN A 661 50.26 -0.37 -24.03
N PRO A 662 49.22 -0.44 -23.14
CA PRO A 662 49.09 -1.10 -21.81
C PRO A 662 47.82 -2.01 -21.68
N GLY A 663 47.43 -2.60 -20.54
CA GLY A 663 48.00 -2.68 -19.18
C GLY A 663 46.92 -2.53 -18.08
N VAL A 664 47.32 -2.56 -16.78
CA VAL A 664 46.47 -2.36 -15.56
C VAL A 664 45.47 -3.52 -15.27
N HIS A 665 45.24 -4.06 -14.06
CA HIS A 665 45.88 -4.04 -12.71
C HIS A 665 45.62 -5.43 -12.04
N LYS A 666 46.36 -5.97 -11.05
CA LYS A 666 46.62 -5.61 -9.62
C LYS A 666 45.37 -5.62 -8.71
N GLU A 667 45.39 -6.12 -7.45
CA GLU A 667 46.36 -6.93 -6.68
C GLU A 667 45.76 -7.38 -5.31
N GLN A 668 46.51 -8.20 -4.54
CA GLN A 668 46.48 -8.40 -3.07
C GLN A 668 45.70 -9.60 -2.46
N THR A 669 46.28 -10.07 -1.35
CA THR A 669 46.00 -11.26 -0.52
C THR A 669 46.46 -10.94 0.93
N PRO A 670 46.62 -11.90 1.87
CA PRO A 670 45.61 -12.70 2.57
C PRO A 670 45.62 -12.50 4.12
N GLY A 671 44.66 -13.05 4.88
CA GLY A 671 44.55 -12.78 6.32
C GLY A 671 43.88 -13.81 7.25
N LYS A 672 44.59 -14.92 7.55
CA LYS A 672 44.63 -15.70 8.82
C LYS A 672 43.35 -16.25 9.52
N THR A 673 43.52 -17.48 10.03
CA THR A 673 42.74 -18.26 11.01
C THR A 673 42.93 -17.76 12.46
N PRO A 674 42.07 -18.10 13.49
CA PRO A 674 42.06 -19.45 14.12
C PRO A 674 40.74 -19.98 14.76
N LYS A 675 40.91 -21.13 15.42
CA LYS A 675 40.01 -22.06 16.17
C LYS A 675 39.29 -21.40 17.39
N THR A 676 38.40 -22.02 18.21
CA THR A 676 38.29 -23.43 18.72
C THR A 676 36.99 -23.70 19.55
N HIS A 677 36.73 -24.96 19.96
CA HIS A 677 35.87 -25.47 21.08
C HIS A 677 34.32 -25.41 20.94
N GLN A 678 33.61 -26.57 20.94
CA GLN A 678 32.83 -27.23 22.05
C GLN A 678 31.48 -26.53 22.40
N THR A 679 30.39 -27.20 22.82
CA THR A 679 30.24 -28.41 23.68
C THR A 679 28.93 -29.19 23.38
N LEU A 680 28.71 -30.36 24.01
CA LEU A 680 27.46 -31.16 23.93
C LEU A 680 26.33 -30.64 24.85
N SER A 681 25.08 -31.02 24.54
CA SER A 681 24.12 -31.43 25.58
C SER A 681 23.18 -32.54 25.07
N LYS A 682 22.55 -33.29 25.99
CA LYS A 682 21.48 -34.28 25.69
C LYS A 682 20.22 -33.88 26.44
N GLY A 683 19.07 -33.92 25.77
CA GLY A 683 17.74 -33.82 26.40
C GLY A 683 16.97 -35.13 26.19
N ASN A 684 16.36 -35.68 27.24
CA ASN A 684 15.68 -36.98 27.20
C ASN A 684 14.44 -36.93 28.11
N ARG A 685 13.24 -37.29 27.61
CA ARG A 685 12.07 -37.55 28.45
C ARG A 685 11.03 -38.45 27.77
N LYS A 686 10.55 -39.43 28.53
CA LYS A 686 9.29 -40.19 28.33
C LYS A 686 8.11 -39.21 28.56
N GLY A 687 6.90 -39.37 28.03
CA GLY A 687 6.23 -40.52 27.41
C GLY A 687 5.00 -40.94 28.26
N ILE A 688 3.88 -41.39 27.65
CA ILE A 688 2.72 -42.01 28.32
C ILE A 688 1.86 -42.79 27.31
N HIS A 689 1.25 -43.88 27.77
CA HIS A 689 0.26 -44.70 27.04
C HIS A 689 -0.97 -44.87 27.94
N LYS A 690 -2.19 -44.85 27.40
CA LYS A 690 -3.38 -45.46 28.04
C LYS A 690 -4.51 -45.72 27.04
N GLN A 691 -5.28 -46.78 27.30
CA GLN A 691 -6.42 -47.23 26.50
C GLN A 691 -7.75 -46.78 27.12
N ARG A 692 -8.79 -46.68 26.27
CA ARG A 692 -10.17 -47.23 26.38
C ARG A 692 -10.90 -46.85 25.10
N ASP A 693 -11.50 -47.72 24.28
CA ASP A 693 -12.44 -48.85 24.48
C ASP A 693 -13.92 -48.43 24.36
N SER A 694 -14.73 -49.35 23.82
CA SER A 694 -16.22 -49.40 23.77
C SER A 694 -17.02 -48.37 22.93
N ASP A 695 -17.50 -48.87 21.78
CA ASP A 695 -18.93 -49.11 21.49
C ASP A 695 -19.83 -48.18 20.64
N VAL A 696 -20.26 -48.77 19.50
CA VAL A 696 -21.65 -49.02 19.06
C VAL A 696 -22.63 -47.83 18.96
N MET A 697 -22.92 -47.42 17.71
CA MET A 697 -24.19 -47.84 17.08
C MET A 697 -24.21 -47.71 15.55
N SER A 698 -24.96 -48.61 14.91
CA SER A 698 -25.29 -48.58 13.48
C SER A 698 -26.80 -48.56 13.27
N LYS A 699 -27.30 -47.58 12.50
CA LYS A 699 -28.64 -47.42 11.88
C LYS A 699 -28.81 -45.94 11.46
N ALA A 700 -29.57 -45.56 10.44
CA ALA A 700 -30.11 -46.33 9.32
C ALA A 700 -30.40 -45.39 8.12
N VAL A 701 -30.64 -45.98 6.95
CA VAL A 701 -31.07 -45.31 5.72
C VAL A 701 -32.46 -44.66 5.89
N THR A 702 -32.59 -43.41 5.44
CA THR A 702 -33.83 -42.94 4.79
C THR A 702 -33.47 -42.14 3.55
N GLN A 703 -33.91 -42.59 2.37
CA GLN A 703 -33.93 -41.76 1.16
C GLN A 703 -35.24 -40.98 1.10
N GLN A 704 -35.23 -39.75 0.60
CA GLN A 704 -36.42 -39.20 -0.04
C GLN A 704 -36.05 -38.26 -1.20
N LYS A 705 -36.65 -38.52 -2.37
CA LYS A 705 -36.50 -37.73 -3.60
C LYS A 705 -37.81 -37.03 -3.92
N TYR A 706 -37.79 -35.70 -4.06
CA TYR A 706 -38.61 -34.89 -4.96
C TYR A 706 -37.73 -33.65 -5.27
N ARG A 707 -37.44 -33.19 -6.50
CA ARG A 707 -38.19 -33.10 -7.76
C ARG A 707 -39.49 -32.30 -7.61
N CYS A 708 -39.38 -30.97 -7.75
CA CYS A 708 -39.25 -30.36 -9.07
C CYS A 708 -37.98 -29.48 -9.13
#